data_AF-A0A9D6E9D8-F1
#
_entry.id   AF-A0A9D6E9D8-F1
#
_cell.length_a   1.000
_cell.length_b   1.000
_cell.length_c   1.000
_cell.angle_alpha   90.00
_cell.angle_beta   90.00
_cell.angle_gamma   90.00
#
_symmetry.space_group_name_H-M   'P 1'
#
loop_
_entity.id
_entity.type
_entity.pdbx_description
1 polymer ?
#
loop_
_entity_poly.entity_id
_entity_poly.type
_entity_poly.pdbx_seq_one_letter_code
_entity_poly.pdbx_strand_id
1 'polypeptide(L)'
;MPNVYFFGDGHADGRADMKDVLGGKGANLAEMTNLGIPVPPGFTLSATLCIRYLTEGRFPEDLRHDVEAALRRVEVITGKRFGGGDPPLLLSVRSGAKMSMPGMMDTILNLGLNDATADTLARRSGNARFAYDSYRRLVQMYGDVVFGIKGTGGRDPFDAALTELKARRRAVRDIDLSAEDLRQLVATFKDIVRQESGCHFPDDPWHQLWGAIEAVFKSWQTKRAVDYRRVHKIPDDLGTAVNVMAMVYGNLGDHCATGVAFTRNPSTGVPGLFGEFLTNAQGEDVVSGIRDPEPVALMQQRLPRAYGELRRAGETLERHFRDMQDVEFTVEGDHFYLLQTRTGKRTAQAAVRIAVDMVAEGLIDLREAVRRVEPDQIDQLLHPMVDPATELELLTSGLPASPGAAVGQVVFDAEAAVEHAAKGEPVILVRRETSADDFHGMVAAQAILTARGGMTSHAAVVARGMGKCCVAGAKELEIDEAAQVLHANRRAVRAGDWLTVDGSTGRVILGRARLVEPQLGGEFGTLMSWADQLRRLRVRANADTPADARRARAFGAEGIGLCRTEHMFFEGDRIQAVREMIVARDHEGRQRALAKIEPMQREDFVGIFREMDGLPVTIRLLDPPLHEFLPRGHDEVAPLAASLGVPVEHMHHIVEALTEANPMLGHRGCRLGITYPEISEMQARAIFEAACDLARAGTRVVPEVMVPLVGEVGEFR
;
A
#
# COMPACT_ATOMS: atom_id res chain seq x y z
N MET A 1 2.03 -8.28 -37.07
CA MET A 1 1.51 -7.04 -36.43
C MET A 1 2.50 -5.92 -36.72
N PRO A 2 2.05 -4.67 -36.91
CA PRO A 2 2.96 -3.55 -37.11
C PRO A 2 3.84 -3.34 -35.86
N ASN A 3 5.06 -2.86 -36.07
CA ASN A 3 6.02 -2.61 -34.99
C ASN A 3 5.92 -1.18 -34.43
N VAL A 4 5.41 -0.25 -35.24
CA VAL A 4 5.29 1.19 -34.95
C VAL A 4 3.83 1.60 -35.07
N TYR A 5 3.32 2.34 -34.08
CA TYR A 5 1.95 2.82 -34.01
C TYR A 5 1.95 4.32 -33.80
N PHE A 6 1.42 5.07 -34.75
CA PHE A 6 1.39 6.54 -34.71
C PHE A 6 0.25 7.07 -33.84
N PHE A 7 0.45 8.25 -33.26
CA PHE A 7 -0.60 9.07 -32.66
C PHE A 7 -0.32 10.57 -32.87
N GLY A 8 -1.32 11.32 -33.33
CA GLY A 8 -1.25 12.77 -33.47
C GLY A 8 -2.38 13.33 -34.32
N ASP A 9 -2.61 14.65 -34.26
CA ASP A 9 -3.60 15.35 -35.09
C ASP A 9 -5.02 14.73 -35.02
N GLY A 10 -5.44 14.35 -33.81
CA GLY A 10 -6.77 13.77 -33.55
C GLY A 10 -6.97 12.32 -34.01
N HIS A 11 -5.91 11.64 -34.48
CA HIS A 11 -5.98 10.24 -34.89
C HIS A 11 -4.80 9.41 -34.36
N ALA A 12 -5.08 8.19 -33.90
CA ALA A 12 -4.06 7.22 -33.50
C ALA A 12 -4.34 5.81 -34.04
N ASP A 13 -3.27 5.11 -34.38
CA ASP A 13 -3.31 3.72 -34.86
C ASP A 13 -3.69 2.74 -33.72
N GLY A 14 -3.40 3.13 -32.47
CA GLY A 14 -3.65 2.34 -31.26
C GLY A 14 -4.94 2.71 -30.50
N ARG A 15 -5.24 1.96 -29.42
CA ARG A 15 -6.39 2.16 -28.52
C ARG A 15 -6.07 1.70 -27.09
N ALA A 16 -6.92 2.05 -26.12
CA ALA A 16 -6.74 1.74 -24.70
C ALA A 16 -6.70 0.24 -24.35
N ASP A 17 -7.28 -0.63 -25.17
CA ASP A 17 -7.28 -2.09 -24.96
C ASP A 17 -5.99 -2.77 -25.44
N MET A 18 -5.15 -2.06 -26.22
CA MET A 18 -3.89 -2.58 -26.76
C MET A 18 -2.71 -2.51 -25.77
N LYS A 19 -2.95 -2.57 -24.46
CA LYS A 19 -1.90 -2.46 -23.42
C LYS A 19 -0.85 -3.56 -23.50
N ASP A 20 -1.21 -4.72 -24.04
CA ASP A 20 -0.28 -5.83 -24.28
C ASP A 20 0.74 -5.52 -25.38
N VAL A 21 0.38 -4.65 -26.33
CA VAL A 21 1.23 -4.30 -27.48
C VAL A 21 1.91 -2.96 -27.28
N LEU A 22 1.20 -1.95 -26.77
CA LEU A 22 1.66 -0.56 -26.67
C LEU A 22 2.15 -0.18 -25.27
N GLY A 23 2.04 -1.11 -24.31
CA GLY A 23 2.14 -0.79 -22.90
C GLY A 23 0.99 0.10 -22.42
N GLY A 24 0.93 0.36 -21.11
CA GLY A 24 -0.08 1.23 -20.53
C GLY A 24 0.02 2.68 -21.03
N LYS A 25 1.25 3.20 -21.17
CA LYS A 25 1.49 4.58 -21.61
C LYS A 25 1.13 4.79 -23.08
N GLY A 26 1.61 3.93 -23.99
CA GLY A 26 1.32 4.06 -25.43
C GLY A 26 -0.16 3.87 -25.74
N ALA A 27 -0.82 2.90 -25.09
CA ALA A 27 -2.26 2.69 -25.24
C ALA A 27 -3.06 3.94 -24.81
N ASN A 28 -2.69 4.55 -23.68
CA ASN A 28 -3.37 5.76 -23.20
C ASN A 28 -3.06 7.00 -24.06
N LEU A 29 -1.84 7.16 -24.60
CA LEU A 29 -1.52 8.23 -25.56
C LEU A 29 -2.37 8.13 -26.83
N ALA A 30 -2.52 6.92 -27.35
CA ALA A 30 -3.36 6.66 -28.52
C ALA A 30 -4.84 6.94 -28.21
N GLU A 31 -5.33 6.49 -27.05
CA GLU A 31 -6.72 6.73 -26.64
C GLU A 31 -7.02 8.22 -26.47
N MET A 32 -6.16 8.96 -25.74
CA MET A 32 -6.29 10.41 -25.58
C MET A 32 -6.35 11.12 -26.93
N THR A 33 -5.49 10.72 -27.86
CA THR A 33 -5.48 11.28 -29.21
C THR A 33 -6.81 11.03 -29.95
N ASN A 34 -7.32 9.79 -29.89
CA ASN A 34 -8.61 9.43 -30.51
C ASN A 34 -9.82 10.10 -29.86
N LEU A 35 -9.70 10.51 -28.58
CA LEU A 35 -10.70 11.32 -27.87
C LEU A 35 -10.63 12.81 -28.19
N GLY A 36 -9.72 13.24 -29.07
CA GLY A 36 -9.54 14.65 -29.44
C GLY A 36 -8.86 15.47 -28.36
N ILE A 37 -8.20 14.83 -27.39
CA ILE A 37 -7.41 15.54 -26.38
C ILE A 37 -6.09 15.99 -27.02
N PRO A 38 -5.64 17.23 -26.81
CA PRO A 38 -4.36 17.69 -27.34
C PRO A 38 -3.18 16.91 -26.75
N VAL A 39 -2.65 15.95 -27.52
CA VAL A 39 -1.46 15.17 -27.18
C VAL A 39 -0.33 15.54 -28.15
N PRO A 40 0.92 15.74 -27.69
CA PRO A 40 2.04 15.96 -28.61
C PRO A 40 2.18 14.78 -29.58
N PRO A 41 2.31 15.02 -30.90
CA PRO A 41 2.36 13.94 -31.88
C PRO A 41 3.60 13.07 -31.69
N GLY A 42 3.46 11.78 -31.98
CA GLY A 42 4.48 10.78 -31.76
C GLY A 42 4.12 9.41 -32.29
N PHE A 43 4.87 8.41 -31.83
CA PHE A 43 4.61 7.01 -32.14
C PHE A 43 5.13 6.09 -31.03
N THR A 44 4.54 4.90 -30.93
CA THR A 44 4.92 3.84 -30.00
C THR A 44 5.52 2.66 -30.76
N LEU A 45 6.72 2.23 -30.36
CA LEU A 45 7.27 0.94 -30.74
C LEU A 45 6.73 -0.14 -29.79
N SER A 46 6.23 -1.24 -30.36
CA SER A 46 5.53 -2.29 -29.59
C SER A 46 6.40 -2.98 -28.54
N ALA A 47 5.78 -3.42 -27.44
CA ALA A 47 6.43 -4.24 -26.41
C ALA A 47 6.88 -5.61 -26.94
N THR A 48 6.17 -6.17 -27.93
CA THR A 48 6.58 -7.39 -28.63
C THR A 48 7.91 -7.24 -29.36
N LEU A 49 8.20 -6.03 -29.88
CA LEU A 49 9.48 -5.73 -30.51
C LEU A 49 10.63 -5.74 -29.50
N CYS A 50 10.38 -5.34 -28.25
CA CYS A 50 11.37 -5.39 -27.17
C CYS A 50 11.85 -6.83 -26.94
N ILE A 51 10.92 -7.78 -26.79
CA ILE A 51 11.26 -9.19 -26.58
C ILE A 51 12.02 -9.76 -27.76
N ARG A 52 11.59 -9.42 -28.99
CA ARG A 52 12.29 -9.84 -30.21
C ARG A 52 13.72 -9.31 -30.26
N TYR A 53 13.92 -8.02 -29.98
CA TYR A 53 15.24 -7.40 -29.92
C TYR A 53 16.13 -8.05 -28.84
N LEU A 54 15.59 -8.28 -27.63
CA LEU A 54 16.32 -8.90 -26.52
C LEU A 54 16.71 -10.36 -26.79
N THR A 55 15.96 -11.05 -27.65
CA THR A 55 16.22 -12.45 -28.02
C THR A 55 17.18 -12.56 -29.20
N GLU A 56 16.99 -11.74 -30.24
CA GLU A 56 17.76 -11.81 -31.50
C GLU A 56 19.02 -10.92 -31.48
N GLY A 57 19.10 -9.94 -30.58
CA GLY A 57 20.20 -8.97 -30.50
C GLY A 57 20.22 -7.93 -31.63
N ARG A 58 19.17 -7.88 -32.48
CA ARG A 58 19.07 -6.97 -33.62
C ARG A 58 17.64 -6.51 -33.87
N PHE A 59 17.49 -5.33 -34.47
CA PHE A 59 16.20 -4.82 -34.94
C PHE A 59 15.80 -5.46 -36.28
N PRO A 60 14.49 -5.56 -36.60
CA PRO A 60 14.02 -5.93 -37.94
C PRO A 60 14.49 -4.93 -39.00
N GLU A 61 14.83 -5.42 -40.20
CA GLU A 61 15.37 -4.58 -41.28
C GLU A 61 14.42 -3.43 -41.67
N ASP A 62 13.12 -3.70 -41.73
CA ASP A 62 12.10 -2.72 -42.12
C ASP A 62 11.80 -1.67 -41.03
N LEU A 63 12.19 -1.92 -39.77
CA LEU A 63 11.84 -1.04 -38.64
C LEU A 63 12.36 0.39 -38.84
N ARG A 64 13.54 0.52 -39.45
CA ARG A 64 14.12 1.84 -39.71
C ARG A 64 13.24 2.67 -40.63
N HIS A 65 12.70 2.05 -41.68
CA HIS A 65 11.81 2.71 -42.61
C HIS A 65 10.50 3.14 -41.94
N ASP A 66 9.92 2.27 -41.10
CA ASP A 66 8.69 2.57 -40.35
C ASP A 66 8.87 3.75 -39.38
N VAL A 67 9.99 3.77 -38.63
CA VAL A 67 10.34 4.87 -37.72
C VAL A 67 10.54 6.18 -38.48
N GLU A 68 11.26 6.16 -39.61
CA GLU A 68 11.44 7.33 -40.46
C GLU A 68 10.10 7.84 -41.03
N ALA A 69 9.20 6.94 -41.45
CA ALA A 69 7.87 7.31 -41.94
C ALA A 69 7.00 7.93 -40.84
N ALA A 70 7.01 7.37 -39.63
CA ALA A 70 6.30 7.92 -38.49
C ALA A 70 6.86 9.30 -38.10
N LEU A 71 8.18 9.47 -38.08
CA LEU A 71 8.81 10.74 -37.74
C LEU A 71 8.51 11.83 -38.78
N ARG A 72 8.49 11.50 -40.07
CA ARG A 72 8.04 12.45 -41.12
C ARG A 72 6.63 12.96 -40.88
N ARG A 73 5.71 12.11 -40.39
CA ARG A 73 4.35 12.54 -40.01
C ARG A 73 4.40 13.53 -38.84
N VAL A 74 5.22 13.27 -37.81
CA VAL A 74 5.43 14.20 -36.68
C VAL A 74 5.96 15.55 -37.18
N GLU A 75 6.95 15.55 -38.09
CA GLU A 75 7.51 16.77 -38.67
C GLU A 75 6.46 17.59 -39.45
N VAL A 76 5.59 16.92 -40.21
CA VAL A 76 4.50 17.61 -40.95
C VAL A 76 3.51 18.27 -39.99
N ILE A 77 3.08 17.56 -38.94
CA ILE A 77 2.11 18.08 -37.97
C ILE A 77 2.69 19.23 -37.14
N THR A 78 3.96 19.09 -36.71
CA THR A 78 4.61 20.10 -35.86
C THR A 78 5.18 21.28 -36.64
N GLY A 79 5.40 21.13 -37.96
CA GLY A 79 6.15 22.09 -38.78
C GLY A 79 7.64 22.18 -38.42
N LYS A 80 8.14 21.27 -37.58
CA LYS A 80 9.55 21.19 -37.13
C LYS A 80 10.31 20.12 -37.94
N ARG A 81 11.64 20.13 -37.88
CA ARG A 81 12.49 19.13 -38.58
C ARG A 81 13.47 18.44 -37.64
N PHE A 82 13.55 17.11 -37.70
CA PHE A 82 14.49 16.32 -36.89
C PHE A 82 15.87 16.31 -37.56
N GLY A 83 16.95 16.41 -36.79
CA GLY A 83 18.30 16.48 -37.37
C GLY A 83 18.76 17.89 -37.78
N GLY A 84 17.88 18.89 -37.78
CA GLY A 84 18.20 20.26 -38.17
C GLY A 84 16.97 21.07 -38.60
N GLY A 85 17.17 22.29 -39.11
CA GLY A 85 16.09 23.20 -39.52
C GLY A 85 15.77 24.27 -38.49
N ASP A 86 14.85 25.17 -38.85
CA ASP A 86 14.49 26.33 -38.03
C ASP A 86 12.95 26.57 -38.08
N PRO A 87 12.17 25.99 -37.15
CA PRO A 87 12.59 25.40 -35.86
C PRO A 87 12.99 23.90 -35.89
N PRO A 88 13.92 23.46 -35.01
CA PRO A 88 14.28 22.05 -34.85
C PRO A 88 13.19 21.25 -34.11
N LEU A 89 13.02 19.99 -34.48
CA LEU A 89 12.19 18.99 -33.80
C LEU A 89 13.04 18.26 -32.77
N LEU A 90 12.64 18.36 -31.50
CA LEU A 90 13.23 17.63 -30.40
C LEU A 90 12.23 16.58 -29.91
N LEU A 91 12.75 15.45 -29.43
CA LEU A 91 11.95 14.28 -29.06
C LEU A 91 12.14 13.93 -27.59
N SER A 92 11.11 13.30 -27.00
CA SER A 92 11.24 12.51 -25.79
C SER A 92 11.09 11.03 -26.12
N VAL A 93 11.90 10.21 -25.47
CA VAL A 93 11.87 8.75 -25.57
C VAL A 93 11.52 8.20 -24.19
N ARG A 94 10.34 7.59 -24.07
CA ARG A 94 9.74 7.18 -22.80
C ARG A 94 9.37 5.70 -22.85
N SER A 95 9.87 4.94 -21.90
CA SER A 95 9.46 3.55 -21.67
C SER A 95 7.98 3.42 -21.27
N GLY A 96 7.38 2.27 -21.55
CA GLY A 96 6.01 1.96 -21.18
C GLY A 96 5.71 0.47 -21.23
N ALA A 97 5.74 -0.20 -20.07
CA ALA A 97 5.28 -1.58 -19.95
C ALA A 97 3.76 -1.65 -19.80
N LYS A 98 3.18 -2.85 -19.92
CA LYS A 98 1.73 -3.08 -19.69
C LYS A 98 1.28 -2.55 -18.33
N MET A 99 2.04 -2.88 -17.29
CA MET A 99 1.82 -2.44 -15.92
C MET A 99 2.77 -1.28 -15.59
N SER A 100 2.29 -0.34 -14.76
CA SER A 100 3.12 0.77 -14.30
C SER A 100 4.27 0.25 -13.43
N MET A 101 5.50 0.58 -13.79
CA MET A 101 6.72 0.27 -13.02
C MET A 101 7.45 1.58 -12.68
N PRO A 102 6.99 2.35 -11.67
CA PRO A 102 7.53 3.67 -11.36
C PRO A 102 9.01 3.61 -10.96
N GLY A 103 9.83 4.50 -11.49
CA GLY A 103 11.27 4.59 -11.18
C GLY A 103 12.13 3.44 -11.71
N MET A 104 11.55 2.49 -12.46
CA MET A 104 12.25 1.29 -12.92
C MET A 104 12.82 1.41 -14.33
N MET A 105 12.27 2.32 -15.14
CA MET A 105 12.64 2.46 -16.54
C MET A 105 12.93 3.93 -16.85
N ASP A 106 13.89 4.13 -17.73
CA ASP A 106 14.45 5.45 -17.98
C ASP A 106 13.62 6.25 -19.00
N THR A 107 13.82 7.56 -18.99
CA THR A 107 13.25 8.53 -19.93
C THR A 107 14.35 9.46 -20.39
N ILE A 108 14.40 9.75 -21.68
CA ILE A 108 15.33 10.72 -22.26
C ILE A 108 14.51 11.85 -22.87
N LEU A 109 14.76 13.08 -22.45
CA LEU A 109 14.13 14.28 -22.99
C LEU A 109 15.13 15.07 -23.85
N ASN A 110 14.60 15.99 -24.66
CA ASN A 110 15.38 16.91 -25.52
C ASN A 110 16.25 16.21 -26.58
N LEU A 111 15.92 14.97 -26.95
CA LEU A 111 16.67 14.21 -27.94
C LEU A 111 16.62 14.92 -29.29
N GLY A 112 17.78 15.05 -29.93
CA GLY A 112 17.99 15.84 -31.15
C GLY A 112 18.77 17.13 -30.92
N LEU A 113 19.10 17.46 -29.66
CA LEU A 113 20.05 18.54 -29.37
C LEU A 113 21.48 18.12 -29.73
N ASN A 114 22.11 19.00 -30.50
CA ASN A 114 23.54 19.08 -30.76
C ASN A 114 23.95 20.55 -30.74
N ASP A 115 25.22 20.86 -30.96
CA ASP A 115 25.71 22.24 -30.89
C ASP A 115 24.92 23.19 -31.83
N ALA A 116 24.59 22.73 -33.05
CA ALA A 116 23.87 23.53 -34.04
C ALA A 116 22.37 23.70 -33.72
N THR A 117 21.69 22.64 -33.26
CA THR A 117 20.27 22.71 -32.90
C THR A 117 20.07 23.44 -31.57
N ALA A 118 21.01 23.35 -30.63
CA ALA A 118 21.01 24.16 -29.40
C ALA A 118 21.14 25.66 -29.70
N ASP A 119 22.03 26.05 -30.62
CA ASP A 119 22.13 27.45 -31.06
C ASP A 119 20.86 27.94 -31.75
N THR A 120 20.24 27.09 -32.56
CA THR A 120 18.98 27.43 -33.23
C THR A 120 17.85 27.58 -32.21
N LEU A 121 17.77 26.68 -31.23
CA LEU A 121 16.82 26.75 -30.13
C LEU A 121 17.03 28.01 -29.27
N ALA A 122 18.28 28.39 -29.00
CA ALA A 122 18.63 29.60 -28.27
C ALA A 122 18.13 30.86 -29.00
N ARG A 123 18.35 30.95 -30.32
CA ARG A 123 17.87 32.08 -31.14
C ARG A 123 16.35 32.15 -31.19
N ARG A 124 15.67 31.01 -31.42
CA ARG A 124 14.21 30.95 -31.57
C ARG A 124 13.45 31.21 -30.28
N SER A 125 13.95 30.68 -29.17
CA SER A 125 13.32 30.89 -27.86
C SER A 125 13.62 32.29 -27.29
N GLY A 126 14.59 33.02 -27.84
CA GLY A 126 15.12 34.24 -27.22
C GLY A 126 15.79 33.98 -25.86
N ASN A 127 16.04 32.72 -25.52
CA ASN A 127 16.50 32.28 -24.20
C ASN A 127 17.64 31.26 -24.34
N ALA A 128 18.86 31.78 -24.51
CA ALA A 128 20.05 30.95 -24.64
C ALA A 128 20.29 30.06 -23.40
N ARG A 129 19.94 30.55 -22.21
CA ARG A 129 20.04 29.76 -20.97
C ARG A 129 19.19 28.49 -21.06
N PHE A 130 17.93 28.63 -21.48
CA PHE A 130 17.02 27.49 -21.67
C PHE A 130 17.57 26.44 -22.64
N ALA A 131 18.12 26.87 -23.78
CA ALA A 131 18.64 25.96 -24.79
C ALA A 131 19.83 25.14 -24.26
N TYR A 132 20.80 25.80 -23.61
CA TYR A 132 21.97 25.11 -23.05
C TYR A 132 21.66 24.34 -21.76
N ASP A 133 20.66 24.75 -20.98
CA ASP A 133 20.16 23.95 -19.87
C ASP A 133 19.50 22.64 -20.37
N SER A 134 18.67 22.74 -21.40
CA SER A 134 18.07 21.58 -22.06
C SER A 134 19.14 20.66 -22.65
N TYR A 135 20.22 21.23 -23.19
CA TYR A 135 21.30 20.46 -23.79
C TYR A 135 22.16 19.75 -22.74
N ARG A 136 22.59 20.42 -21.66
CA ARG A 136 23.35 19.75 -20.60
C ARG A 136 22.54 18.63 -19.94
N ARG A 137 21.22 18.83 -19.77
CA ARG A 137 20.30 17.77 -19.31
C ARG A 137 20.26 16.59 -20.27
N LEU A 138 20.18 16.82 -21.59
CA LEU A 138 20.26 15.71 -22.56
C LEU A 138 21.55 14.93 -22.40
N VAL A 139 22.72 15.60 -22.35
CA VAL A 139 24.01 14.91 -22.27
C VAL A 139 24.12 14.08 -20.99
N GLN A 140 23.66 14.62 -19.85
CA GLN A 140 23.59 13.90 -18.57
C GLN A 140 22.66 12.68 -18.65
N MET A 141 21.40 12.87 -19.05
CA MET A 141 20.41 11.77 -19.16
C MET A 141 20.87 10.69 -20.14
N TYR A 142 21.40 11.07 -21.30
CA TYR A 142 21.90 10.13 -22.29
C TYR A 142 23.15 9.39 -21.78
N GLY A 143 24.03 10.08 -21.05
CA GLY A 143 25.19 9.52 -20.35
C GLY A 143 24.81 8.43 -19.36
N ASP A 144 23.87 8.72 -18.47
CA ASP A 144 23.39 7.74 -17.49
C ASP A 144 22.66 6.57 -18.15
N VAL A 145 21.69 6.86 -19.03
CA VAL A 145 20.75 5.86 -19.54
C VAL A 145 21.34 4.99 -20.65
N VAL A 146 22.04 5.60 -21.63
CA VAL A 146 22.54 4.88 -22.81
C VAL A 146 23.96 4.36 -22.57
N PHE A 147 24.81 5.16 -21.92
CA PHE A 147 26.20 4.77 -21.65
C PHE A 147 26.40 4.13 -20.27
N GLY A 148 25.39 4.14 -19.38
CA GLY A 148 25.48 3.49 -18.07
C GLY A 148 26.38 4.22 -17.07
N ILE A 149 26.62 5.52 -17.27
CA ILE A 149 27.54 6.31 -16.45
C ILE A 149 26.85 6.67 -15.13
N LYS A 150 27.13 5.92 -14.05
CA LYS A 150 26.53 6.12 -12.72
C LYS A 150 27.52 6.59 -11.64
N GLY A 151 28.79 6.76 -12.01
CA GLY A 151 29.88 7.11 -11.10
C GLY A 151 30.38 5.96 -10.23
N THR A 152 31.52 6.17 -9.56
CA THR A 152 32.11 5.22 -8.59
C THR A 152 31.92 5.74 -7.16
N GLY A 153 31.64 4.85 -6.21
CA GLY A 153 31.48 5.25 -4.79
C GLY A 153 30.23 6.07 -4.46
N GLY A 154 29.19 6.02 -5.30
CA GLY A 154 27.90 6.68 -5.05
C GLY A 154 27.85 8.17 -5.41
N ARG A 155 28.83 8.68 -6.16
CA ARG A 155 28.86 10.07 -6.62
C ARG A 155 28.71 10.14 -8.14
N ASP A 156 27.60 10.72 -8.62
CA ASP A 156 27.35 10.96 -10.03
C ASP A 156 28.38 12.00 -10.58
N PRO A 157 29.13 11.68 -11.65
CA PRO A 157 30.15 12.58 -12.20
C PRO A 157 29.57 13.86 -12.80
N PHE A 158 28.36 13.82 -13.36
CA PHE A 158 27.68 15.00 -13.91
C PHE A 158 27.27 15.95 -12.77
N ASP A 159 26.69 15.42 -11.69
CA ASP A 159 26.31 16.21 -10.52
C ASP A 159 27.54 16.79 -9.80
N ALA A 160 28.65 16.04 -9.76
CA ALA A 160 29.91 16.52 -9.22
C ALA A 160 30.44 17.72 -10.02
N ALA A 161 30.43 17.64 -11.35
CA ALA A 161 30.87 18.73 -12.23
C ALA A 161 29.94 19.96 -12.14
N LEU A 162 28.62 19.76 -12.06
CA LEU A 162 27.66 20.85 -11.84
C LEU A 162 27.89 21.53 -10.48
N THR A 163 28.10 20.75 -9.42
CA THR A 163 28.37 21.27 -8.07
C THR A 163 29.67 22.07 -8.03
N GLU A 164 30.71 21.59 -8.71
CA GLU A 164 31.98 22.30 -8.83
C GLU A 164 31.84 23.62 -9.59
N LEU A 165 31.10 23.62 -10.71
CA LEU A 165 30.84 24.85 -11.46
C LEU A 165 30.06 25.87 -10.62
N LYS A 166 29.02 25.43 -9.89
CA LYS A 166 28.27 26.28 -8.96
C LYS A 166 29.18 26.89 -7.89
N ALA A 167 30.05 26.09 -7.28
CA ALA A 167 31.01 26.57 -6.29
C ALA A 167 31.97 27.62 -6.88
N ARG A 168 32.50 27.37 -8.09
CA ARG A 168 33.38 28.32 -8.81
C ARG A 168 32.67 29.64 -9.14
N ARG A 169 31.38 29.61 -9.41
CA ARG A 169 30.55 30.79 -9.72
C ARG A 169 29.86 31.41 -8.51
N ARG A 170 30.03 30.83 -7.31
CA ARG A 170 29.29 31.21 -6.08
C ARG A 170 27.76 31.19 -6.27
N ALA A 171 27.29 30.31 -7.15
CA ALA A 171 25.87 30.08 -7.40
C ALA A 171 25.35 29.09 -6.36
N VAL A 172 24.16 29.36 -5.81
CA VAL A 172 23.50 28.44 -4.86
C VAL A 172 22.57 27.51 -5.62
N ARG A 173 21.82 28.04 -6.59
CA ARG A 173 20.84 27.30 -7.39
C ARG A 173 21.30 27.19 -8.84
N ASP A 174 20.83 26.16 -9.53
CA ASP A 174 21.15 25.95 -10.95
C ASP A 174 20.64 27.09 -11.84
N ILE A 175 19.56 27.77 -11.41
CA ILE A 175 19.03 28.94 -12.11
C ILE A 175 19.94 30.16 -12.07
N ASP A 176 20.87 30.21 -11.13
CA ASP A 176 21.82 31.31 -10.99
C ASP A 176 22.99 31.19 -12.00
N LEU A 177 23.09 30.06 -12.74
CA LEU A 177 24.09 29.87 -13.80
C LEU A 177 23.69 30.58 -15.10
N SER A 178 24.66 31.26 -15.71
CA SER A 178 24.47 31.96 -16.99
C SER A 178 24.42 30.98 -18.18
N ALA A 179 23.96 31.47 -19.34
CA ALA A 179 23.98 30.67 -20.57
C ALA A 179 25.40 30.23 -20.97
N GLU A 180 26.42 31.06 -20.71
CA GLU A 180 27.81 30.74 -21.01
C GLU A 180 28.35 29.66 -20.06
N ASP A 181 27.98 29.72 -18.78
CA ASP A 181 28.33 28.67 -17.81
C ASP A 181 27.72 27.33 -18.21
N LEU A 182 26.46 27.33 -18.66
CA LEU A 182 25.79 26.11 -19.13
C LEU A 182 26.41 25.58 -20.43
N ARG A 183 26.82 26.45 -21.35
CA ARG A 183 27.58 26.06 -22.56
C ARG A 183 28.91 25.40 -22.19
N GLN A 184 29.64 25.96 -21.24
CA GLN A 184 30.86 25.34 -20.70
C GLN A 184 30.57 23.99 -20.03
N LEU A 185 29.46 23.89 -19.30
CA LEU A 185 29.02 22.66 -18.65
C LEU A 185 28.68 21.56 -19.65
N VAL A 186 28.02 21.88 -20.77
CA VAL A 186 27.78 20.92 -21.87
C VAL A 186 29.08 20.31 -22.36
N ALA A 187 30.10 21.13 -22.63
CA ALA A 187 31.41 20.64 -23.07
C ALA A 187 32.04 19.71 -22.01
N THR A 188 31.97 20.11 -20.74
CA THR A 188 32.44 19.29 -19.60
C THR A 188 31.72 17.95 -19.54
N PHE A 189 30.39 17.93 -19.75
CA PHE A 189 29.60 16.70 -19.73
C PHE A 189 29.92 15.79 -20.91
N LYS A 190 30.15 16.35 -22.12
CA LYS A 190 30.62 15.56 -23.27
C LYS A 190 31.99 14.93 -22.99
N ASP A 191 32.89 15.64 -22.30
CA ASP A 191 34.18 15.11 -21.89
C ASP A 191 34.06 13.98 -20.85
N ILE A 192 33.14 14.11 -19.89
CA ILE A 192 32.82 13.03 -18.94
C ILE A 192 32.34 11.79 -19.71
N VAL A 193 31.42 11.95 -20.66
CA VAL A 193 30.96 10.84 -21.51
C VAL A 193 32.14 10.16 -22.21
N ARG A 194 33.05 10.95 -22.79
CA ARG A 194 34.24 10.42 -23.47
C ARG A 194 35.19 9.67 -22.53
N GLN A 195 35.41 10.19 -21.33
CA GLN A 195 36.33 9.59 -20.36
C GLN A 195 35.78 8.30 -19.75
N GLU A 196 34.50 8.29 -19.39
CA GLU A 196 33.86 7.17 -18.69
C GLU A 196 33.41 6.04 -19.63
N SER A 197 32.91 6.38 -20.83
CA SER A 197 32.41 5.39 -21.80
C SER A 197 33.39 5.01 -22.91
N GLY A 198 34.46 5.80 -23.10
CA GLY A 198 35.37 5.69 -24.24
C GLY A 198 34.77 6.16 -25.58
N CYS A 199 33.50 6.59 -25.61
CA CYS A 199 32.77 7.02 -26.79
C CYS A 199 32.48 8.53 -26.77
N HIS A 200 32.41 9.16 -27.93
CA HIS A 200 31.93 10.54 -28.02
C HIS A 200 30.41 10.62 -27.88
N PHE A 201 29.90 11.70 -27.29
CA PHE A 201 28.47 12.00 -27.35
C PHE A 201 28.03 12.13 -28.82
N PRO A 202 26.96 11.44 -29.26
CA PRO A 202 26.56 11.43 -30.66
C PRO A 202 25.95 12.77 -31.07
N ASP A 203 26.60 13.51 -31.97
CA ASP A 203 26.05 14.76 -32.50
C ASP A 203 24.95 14.54 -33.57
N ASP A 204 24.90 13.35 -34.17
CA ASP A 204 23.83 12.95 -35.10
C ASP A 204 22.56 12.53 -34.32
N PRO A 205 21.44 13.26 -34.47
CA PRO A 205 20.17 12.92 -33.82
C PRO A 205 19.64 11.52 -34.13
N TRP A 206 19.95 10.95 -35.29
CA TRP A 206 19.54 9.57 -35.59
C TRP A 206 20.28 8.54 -34.74
N HIS A 207 21.58 8.72 -34.52
CA HIS A 207 22.33 7.89 -33.58
C HIS A 207 21.82 8.06 -32.14
N GLN A 208 21.46 9.28 -31.74
CA GLN A 208 20.81 9.52 -30.45
C GLN A 208 19.50 8.72 -30.34
N LEU A 209 18.62 8.78 -31.35
CA LEU A 209 17.31 8.13 -31.31
C LEU A 209 17.43 6.61 -31.19
N TRP A 210 18.28 5.99 -32.01
CA TRP A 210 18.47 4.53 -31.96
C TRP A 210 19.13 4.07 -30.66
N GLY A 211 20.13 4.81 -30.16
CA GLY A 211 20.75 4.51 -28.86
C GLY A 211 19.74 4.61 -27.71
N ALA A 212 18.84 5.59 -27.74
CA ALA A 212 17.76 5.73 -26.77
C ALA A 212 16.74 4.58 -26.83
N ILE A 213 16.28 4.18 -28.03
CA ILE A 213 15.36 3.06 -28.22
C ILE A 213 15.98 1.75 -27.70
N GLU A 214 17.24 1.50 -28.06
CA GLU A 214 17.99 0.34 -27.62
C GLU A 214 18.16 0.30 -26.09
N ALA A 215 18.51 1.44 -25.49
CA ALA A 215 18.66 1.54 -24.03
C ALA A 215 17.34 1.23 -23.30
N VAL A 216 16.20 1.72 -23.79
CA VAL A 216 14.89 1.39 -23.20
C VAL A 216 14.57 -0.10 -23.30
N PHE A 217 14.84 -0.75 -24.43
CA PHE A 217 14.65 -2.19 -24.53
C PHE A 217 15.56 -2.96 -23.57
N LYS A 218 16.84 -2.60 -23.49
CA LYS A 218 17.78 -3.18 -22.52
C LYS A 218 17.38 -2.91 -21.07
N SER A 219 16.71 -1.79 -20.78
CA SER A 219 16.29 -1.46 -19.42
C SER A 219 15.33 -2.51 -18.82
N TRP A 220 14.59 -3.25 -19.66
CA TRP A 220 13.73 -4.37 -19.24
C TRP A 220 14.50 -5.49 -18.52
N GLN A 221 15.78 -5.69 -18.86
CA GLN A 221 16.63 -6.73 -18.25
C GLN A 221 17.51 -6.21 -17.10
N THR A 222 17.38 -4.94 -16.72
CA THR A 222 18.15 -4.41 -15.57
C THR A 222 17.78 -5.14 -14.29
N LYS A 223 18.75 -5.29 -13.38
CA LYS A 223 18.53 -5.97 -12.09
C LYS A 223 17.33 -5.39 -11.33
N ARG A 224 17.21 -4.06 -11.26
CA ARG A 224 16.08 -3.38 -10.61
C ARG A 224 14.73 -3.77 -11.21
N ALA A 225 14.63 -3.83 -12.55
CA ALA A 225 13.39 -4.16 -13.24
C ALA A 225 13.02 -5.64 -13.04
N VAL A 226 14.01 -6.55 -13.12
CA VAL A 226 13.82 -7.98 -12.87
C VAL A 226 13.36 -8.25 -11.43
N ASP A 227 14.03 -7.63 -10.45
CA ASP A 227 13.67 -7.78 -9.04
C ASP A 227 12.25 -7.24 -8.77
N TYR A 228 11.90 -6.08 -9.33
CA TYR A 228 10.54 -5.53 -9.25
C TYR A 228 9.49 -6.50 -9.81
N ARG A 229 9.74 -7.05 -11.02
CA ARG A 229 8.81 -7.99 -11.64
C ARG A 229 8.64 -9.26 -10.82
N ARG A 230 9.71 -9.78 -10.20
CA ARG A 230 9.62 -10.95 -9.30
C ARG A 230 8.76 -10.67 -8.08
N VAL A 231 8.96 -9.52 -7.42
CA VAL A 231 8.17 -9.10 -6.25
C VAL A 231 6.70 -8.93 -6.61
N HIS A 232 6.40 -8.31 -7.76
CA HIS A 232 5.05 -8.01 -8.20
C HIS A 232 4.42 -9.08 -9.12
N LYS A 233 5.10 -10.23 -9.30
CA LYS A 233 4.66 -11.35 -10.15
C LYS A 233 4.30 -10.94 -11.60
N ILE A 234 5.07 -10.02 -12.18
CA ILE A 234 4.89 -9.56 -13.56
C ILE A 234 5.64 -10.50 -14.51
N PRO A 235 5.00 -11.06 -15.55
CA PRO A 235 5.67 -11.94 -16.51
C PRO A 235 6.80 -11.26 -17.29
N ASP A 236 7.90 -12.00 -17.51
CA ASP A 236 9.10 -11.50 -18.19
C ASP A 236 8.92 -11.35 -19.72
N ASP A 237 7.95 -12.06 -20.29
CA ASP A 237 7.65 -12.14 -21.73
C ASP A 237 6.79 -10.98 -22.26
N LEU A 238 6.36 -10.05 -21.39
CA LEU A 238 5.59 -8.87 -21.80
C LEU A 238 6.42 -7.83 -22.54
N GLY A 239 7.68 -7.63 -22.12
CA GLY A 239 8.54 -6.56 -22.64
C GLY A 239 8.07 -5.14 -22.25
N THR A 240 8.73 -4.14 -22.83
CA THR A 240 8.37 -2.72 -22.66
C THR A 240 8.25 -2.03 -24.01
N ALA A 241 7.25 -1.18 -24.18
CA ALA A 241 7.10 -0.34 -25.37
C ALA A 241 7.98 0.91 -25.26
N VAL A 242 8.28 1.53 -26.40
CA VAL A 242 9.01 2.81 -26.47
C VAL A 242 8.12 3.86 -27.10
N ASN A 243 7.82 4.93 -26.36
CA ASN A 243 7.03 6.05 -26.84
C ASN A 243 7.98 7.18 -27.25
N VAL A 244 7.98 7.53 -28.53
CA VAL A 244 8.75 8.63 -29.10
C VAL A 244 7.77 9.77 -29.40
N MET A 245 7.95 10.91 -28.74
CA MET A 245 7.00 12.03 -28.81
C MET A 245 7.72 13.34 -29.09
N ALA A 246 7.09 14.25 -29.83
CA ALA A 246 7.55 15.62 -29.95
C ALA A 246 7.66 16.29 -28.57
N MET A 247 8.76 17.00 -28.34
CA MET A 247 8.95 17.81 -27.14
C MET A 247 8.03 19.02 -27.16
N VAL A 248 7.46 19.30 -25.99
CA VAL A 248 6.76 20.54 -25.64
C VAL A 248 7.38 21.12 -24.38
N TYR A 249 7.53 22.43 -24.33
CA TYR A 249 8.32 23.11 -23.30
C TYR A 249 7.45 23.98 -22.39
N GLY A 250 7.45 23.63 -21.10
CA GLY A 250 6.82 24.44 -20.04
C GLY A 250 7.70 25.60 -19.54
N ASN A 251 8.90 25.77 -20.10
CA ASN A 251 9.96 26.66 -19.62
C ASN A 251 10.49 27.66 -20.67
N LEU A 252 9.67 28.04 -21.65
CA LEU A 252 10.05 29.08 -22.63
C LEU A 252 9.77 30.50 -22.14
N GLY A 253 8.98 30.67 -21.07
CA GLY A 253 8.60 31.97 -20.53
C GLY A 253 7.42 31.85 -19.57
N ASP A 254 6.91 32.99 -19.12
CA ASP A 254 5.93 33.05 -18.02
C ASP A 254 4.52 32.56 -18.40
N HIS A 255 4.21 32.51 -19.70
CA HIS A 255 2.98 31.90 -20.21
C HIS A 255 3.06 30.36 -20.31
N CYS A 256 4.25 29.78 -20.15
CA CYS A 256 4.43 28.33 -20.19
C CYS A 256 4.31 27.74 -18.78
N ALA A 257 3.86 26.49 -18.70
CA ALA A 257 3.77 25.79 -17.43
C ALA A 257 3.85 24.27 -17.62
N THR A 258 4.03 23.56 -16.54
CA THR A 258 3.88 22.10 -16.47
C THR A 258 3.29 21.73 -15.12
N GLY A 259 2.57 20.62 -15.06
CA GLY A 259 1.93 20.21 -13.82
C GLY A 259 1.39 18.80 -13.86
N VAL A 260 0.96 18.36 -12.68
CA VAL A 260 0.31 17.08 -12.44
C VAL A 260 -1.01 17.37 -11.76
N ALA A 261 -2.09 16.76 -12.24
CA ALA A 261 -3.42 16.95 -11.69
C ALA A 261 -4.18 15.62 -11.60
N PHE A 262 -5.11 15.57 -10.66
CA PHE A 262 -6.08 14.51 -10.46
C PHE A 262 -7.46 15.08 -10.74
N THR A 263 -8.35 14.30 -11.36
CA THR A 263 -9.72 14.76 -11.65
C THR A 263 -10.62 14.84 -10.41
N ARG A 264 -10.22 14.16 -9.34
CA ARG A 264 -10.76 14.29 -7.98
C ARG A 264 -9.62 14.26 -6.98
N ASN A 265 -9.84 14.76 -5.77
CA ASN A 265 -8.83 14.72 -4.72
C ASN A 265 -8.47 13.27 -4.35
N PRO A 266 -7.20 12.83 -4.49
CA PRO A 266 -6.81 11.44 -4.23
C PRO A 266 -6.78 11.08 -2.73
N SER A 267 -6.88 12.06 -1.83
CA SER A 267 -6.87 11.87 -0.38
C SER A 267 -8.28 11.87 0.22
N THR A 268 -9.16 12.77 -0.24
CA THR A 268 -10.51 12.93 0.31
C THR A 268 -11.62 12.38 -0.60
N GLY A 269 -11.35 12.21 -1.90
CA GLY A 269 -12.31 11.80 -2.90
C GLY A 269 -13.23 12.92 -3.42
N VAL A 270 -13.11 14.15 -2.89
CA VAL A 270 -13.93 15.30 -3.31
C VAL A 270 -13.73 15.58 -4.81
N PRO A 271 -14.83 15.77 -5.57
CA PRO A 271 -14.74 16.06 -7.01
C PRO A 271 -14.10 17.43 -7.28
N GLY A 272 -13.31 17.51 -8.35
CA GLY A 272 -12.62 18.73 -8.78
C GLY A 272 -11.12 18.51 -9.00
N LEU A 273 -10.53 19.36 -9.87
CA LEU A 273 -9.11 19.29 -10.17
C LEU A 273 -8.27 19.55 -8.92
N PHE A 274 -7.46 18.56 -8.55
CA PHE A 274 -6.52 18.62 -7.44
C PHE A 274 -5.11 18.34 -7.94
N GLY A 275 -4.12 19.11 -7.52
CA GLY A 275 -2.73 18.88 -7.94
C GLY A 275 -1.96 20.18 -7.98
N GLU A 276 -0.82 20.14 -8.66
CA GLU A 276 0.15 21.21 -8.61
C GLU A 276 0.76 21.52 -9.99
N PHE A 277 1.20 22.75 -10.17
CA PHE A 277 1.84 23.21 -11.40
C PHE A 277 2.95 24.23 -11.09
N LEU A 278 3.85 24.39 -12.05
CA LEU A 278 4.87 25.43 -12.05
C LEU A 278 4.86 26.17 -13.38
N THR A 279 4.89 27.50 -13.33
CA THR A 279 5.17 28.33 -14.50
C THR A 279 6.66 28.34 -14.82
N ASN A 280 6.96 28.44 -16.11
CA ASN A 280 8.33 28.52 -16.63
C ASN A 280 9.24 27.39 -16.07
N ALA A 281 8.80 26.13 -16.22
CA ALA A 281 9.40 24.94 -15.60
C ALA A 281 9.28 23.69 -16.49
N GLN A 282 10.06 22.64 -16.20
CA GLN A 282 9.86 21.29 -16.76
C GLN A 282 9.30 20.33 -15.70
N GLY A 283 8.74 19.19 -16.13
CA GLY A 283 8.11 18.23 -15.22
C GLY A 283 9.05 17.74 -14.10
N GLU A 284 10.35 17.69 -14.36
CA GLU A 284 11.36 17.36 -13.35
C GLU A 284 11.40 18.38 -12.19
N ASP A 285 11.16 19.66 -12.47
CA ASP A 285 11.14 20.71 -11.44
C ASP A 285 9.93 20.56 -10.51
N VAL A 286 8.82 20.00 -11.00
CA VAL A 286 7.61 19.68 -10.20
C VAL A 286 7.88 18.48 -9.29
N VAL A 287 8.63 17.49 -9.77
CA VAL A 287 8.90 16.25 -9.01
C VAL A 287 10.06 16.39 -8.02
N SER A 288 11.07 17.20 -8.37
CA SER A 288 12.30 17.33 -7.56
C SER A 288 12.13 18.15 -6.28
N GLY A 289 11.06 18.94 -6.16
CA GLY A 289 10.80 19.78 -4.99
C GLY A 289 11.81 20.93 -4.79
N ILE A 290 12.63 21.23 -5.79
CA ILE A 290 13.60 22.36 -5.73
C ILE A 290 12.87 23.71 -5.78
N ARG A 291 11.71 23.75 -6.44
CA ARG A 291 10.81 24.91 -6.49
C ARG A 291 9.49 24.52 -5.83
N ASP A 292 8.95 25.42 -5.04
CA ASP A 292 7.64 25.25 -4.44
C ASP A 292 6.56 25.31 -5.53
N PRO A 293 5.84 24.20 -5.78
CA PRO A 293 4.81 24.17 -6.80
C PRO A 293 3.53 24.86 -6.31
N GLU A 294 2.75 25.40 -7.24
CA GLU A 294 1.51 26.11 -6.93
C GLU A 294 0.30 25.18 -7.12
N PRO A 295 -0.77 25.30 -6.32
CA PRO A 295 -1.97 24.50 -6.52
C PRO A 295 -2.61 24.75 -7.90
N VAL A 296 -3.02 23.69 -8.61
CA VAL A 296 -3.65 23.75 -9.94
C VAL A 296 -4.86 24.68 -10.01
N ALA A 297 -5.57 24.89 -8.89
CA ALA A 297 -6.66 25.87 -8.81
C ALA A 297 -6.23 27.30 -9.20
N LEU A 298 -4.98 27.70 -8.92
CA LEU A 298 -4.45 29.02 -9.28
C LEU A 298 -4.20 29.18 -10.78
N MET A 299 -4.14 28.09 -11.56
CA MET A 299 -4.08 28.18 -13.02
C MET A 299 -5.30 28.90 -13.60
N GLN A 300 -6.47 28.84 -12.94
CA GLN A 300 -7.65 29.56 -13.41
C GLN A 300 -7.40 31.08 -13.53
N GLN A 301 -6.52 31.63 -12.67
CA GLN A 301 -6.16 33.05 -12.69
C GLN A 301 -4.97 33.33 -13.60
N ARG A 302 -3.95 32.45 -13.61
CA ARG A 302 -2.70 32.67 -14.36
C ARG A 302 -2.77 32.25 -15.83
N LEU A 303 -3.39 31.11 -16.11
CA LEU A 303 -3.48 30.46 -17.43
C LEU A 303 -4.92 30.00 -17.69
N PRO A 304 -5.91 30.92 -17.75
CA PRO A 304 -7.34 30.59 -17.76
C PRO A 304 -7.75 29.70 -18.93
N ARG A 305 -7.14 29.90 -20.11
CA ARG A 305 -7.40 29.09 -21.31
C ARG A 305 -6.95 27.64 -21.10
N ALA A 306 -5.70 27.45 -20.67
CA ALA A 306 -5.14 26.13 -20.42
C ALA A 306 -5.87 25.40 -19.28
N TYR A 307 -6.28 26.11 -18.22
CA TYR A 307 -7.10 25.53 -17.16
C TYR A 307 -8.46 25.03 -17.67
N GLY A 308 -9.09 25.78 -18.59
CA GLY A 308 -10.32 25.36 -19.25
C GLY A 308 -10.15 24.10 -20.10
N GLU A 309 -9.02 23.97 -20.79
CA GLU A 309 -8.66 22.77 -21.58
C GLU A 309 -8.35 21.57 -20.67
N LEU A 310 -7.59 21.77 -19.59
CA LEU A 310 -7.30 20.75 -18.57
C LEU A 310 -8.60 20.20 -17.95
N ARG A 311 -9.53 21.07 -17.56
CA ARG A 311 -10.82 20.65 -17.00
C ARG A 311 -11.62 19.80 -17.99
N ARG A 312 -11.73 20.24 -19.25
CA ARG A 312 -12.44 19.48 -20.30
C ARG A 312 -11.79 18.14 -20.58
N ALA A 313 -10.45 18.09 -20.63
CA ALA A 313 -9.71 16.85 -20.79
C ALA A 313 -9.97 15.90 -19.61
N GLY A 314 -9.85 16.39 -18.37
CA GLY A 314 -10.14 15.62 -17.15
C GLY A 314 -11.55 15.02 -17.15
N GLU A 315 -12.57 15.83 -17.44
CA GLU A 315 -13.96 15.35 -17.51
C GLU A 315 -14.18 14.30 -18.63
N THR A 316 -13.52 14.48 -19.78
CA THR A 316 -13.61 13.54 -20.90
C THR A 316 -12.97 12.20 -20.55
N LEU A 317 -11.79 12.24 -19.95
CA LEU A 317 -11.06 11.07 -19.51
C LEU A 317 -11.78 10.32 -18.40
N GLU A 318 -12.31 11.04 -17.43
CA GLU A 318 -13.07 10.45 -16.33
C GLU A 318 -14.35 9.79 -16.82
N ARG A 319 -15.08 10.41 -17.76
CA ARG A 319 -16.24 9.76 -18.40
C ARG A 319 -15.86 8.53 -19.23
N HIS A 320 -14.76 8.60 -19.96
CA HIS A 320 -14.31 7.53 -20.84
C HIS A 320 -13.76 6.32 -20.08
N PHE A 321 -12.79 6.54 -19.20
CA PHE A 321 -12.21 5.50 -18.34
C PHE A 321 -13.13 5.12 -17.17
N ARG A 322 -14.21 5.89 -16.99
CA ARG A 322 -15.21 5.76 -15.94
C ARG A 322 -14.63 5.87 -14.54
N ASP A 323 -13.42 6.39 -14.35
CA ASP A 323 -12.70 6.42 -13.06
C ASP A 323 -11.84 7.70 -12.93
N MET A 324 -11.43 8.03 -11.70
CA MET A 324 -10.59 9.20 -11.42
C MET A 324 -9.22 9.04 -12.08
N GLN A 325 -8.79 10.09 -12.76
CA GLN A 325 -7.55 10.09 -13.53
C GLN A 325 -6.48 10.97 -12.89
N ASP A 326 -5.25 10.48 -12.92
CA ASP A 326 -3.99 11.20 -12.71
C ASP A 326 -3.45 11.59 -14.09
N VAL A 327 -3.22 12.87 -14.32
CA VAL A 327 -2.81 13.46 -15.59
C VAL A 327 -1.57 14.33 -15.44
N GLU A 328 -0.65 14.21 -16.41
CA GLU A 328 0.52 15.07 -16.54
C GLU A 328 0.33 15.97 -17.76
N PHE A 329 0.57 17.28 -17.62
CA PHE A 329 0.35 18.24 -18.69
C PHE A 329 1.47 19.27 -18.81
N THR A 330 1.58 19.87 -19.99
CA THR A 330 2.45 21.00 -20.28
C THR A 330 1.70 22.04 -21.09
N VAL A 331 1.92 23.30 -20.77
CA VAL A 331 1.47 24.47 -21.52
C VAL A 331 2.70 25.09 -22.16
N GLU A 332 2.73 25.11 -23.49
CA GLU A 332 3.79 25.76 -24.28
C GLU A 332 3.20 27.00 -24.94
N GLY A 333 3.60 28.18 -24.47
CA GLY A 333 2.95 29.45 -24.82
C GLY A 333 1.50 29.45 -24.34
N ASP A 334 0.54 29.42 -25.26
CA ASP A 334 -0.90 29.34 -24.96
C ASP A 334 -1.53 27.97 -25.35
N HIS A 335 -0.70 26.98 -25.69
CA HIS A 335 -1.15 25.68 -26.14
C HIS A 335 -1.03 24.64 -25.03
N PHE A 336 -2.17 24.08 -24.62
CA PHE A 336 -2.24 22.96 -23.68
C PHE A 336 -1.92 21.65 -24.37
N TYR A 337 -1.12 20.81 -23.71
CA TYR A 337 -0.83 19.45 -24.10
C TYR A 337 -0.93 18.52 -22.90
N LEU A 338 -1.63 17.40 -23.08
CA LEU A 338 -1.67 16.30 -22.13
C LEU A 338 -0.60 15.27 -22.50
N LEU A 339 0.30 14.97 -21.57
CA LEU A 339 1.45 14.11 -21.79
C LEU A 339 1.20 12.67 -21.34
N GLN A 340 0.32 12.49 -20.38
CA GLN A 340 0.03 11.20 -19.78
C GLN A 340 -1.32 11.23 -19.07
N THR A 341 -1.99 10.09 -19.07
CA THR A 341 -3.08 9.81 -18.15
C THR A 341 -2.97 8.38 -17.63
N ARG A 342 -3.43 8.16 -16.41
CA ARG A 342 -3.62 6.83 -15.81
C ARG A 342 -4.68 6.91 -14.72
N THR A 343 -5.20 5.75 -14.32
CA THR A 343 -6.01 5.63 -13.11
C THR A 343 -5.25 6.18 -11.90
N GLY A 344 -5.81 7.17 -11.22
CA GLY A 344 -5.16 7.82 -10.10
C GLY A 344 -5.13 6.92 -8.87
N LYS A 345 -3.94 6.80 -8.25
CA LYS A 345 -3.79 6.19 -6.92
C LYS A 345 -4.48 7.08 -5.88
N ARG A 346 -5.07 6.47 -4.86
CA ARG A 346 -5.92 7.18 -3.89
C ARG A 346 -5.98 6.44 -2.56
N THR A 347 -6.35 7.15 -1.50
CA THR A 347 -6.59 6.57 -0.17
C THR A 347 -7.84 5.69 -0.19
N ALA A 348 -8.00 4.84 0.83
CA ALA A 348 -9.22 4.06 0.99
C ALA A 348 -10.48 4.95 1.09
N GLN A 349 -10.40 6.05 1.85
CA GLN A 349 -11.49 7.00 2.00
C GLN A 349 -11.88 7.62 0.65
N ALA A 350 -10.89 8.06 -0.12
CA ALA A 350 -11.12 8.58 -1.46
C ALA A 350 -11.69 7.52 -2.40
N ALA A 351 -11.22 6.27 -2.34
CA ALA A 351 -11.75 5.18 -3.17
C ALA A 351 -13.26 4.96 -2.94
N VAL A 352 -13.69 4.88 -1.68
CA VAL A 352 -15.10 4.73 -1.30
C VAL A 352 -15.92 5.94 -1.75
N ARG A 353 -15.48 7.16 -1.42
CA ARG A 353 -16.19 8.39 -1.79
C ARG A 353 -16.35 8.51 -3.30
N ILE A 354 -15.28 8.28 -4.06
CA ILE A 354 -15.29 8.36 -5.53
C ILE A 354 -16.23 7.31 -6.13
N ALA A 355 -16.19 6.07 -5.64
CA ALA A 355 -17.07 5.02 -6.12
C ALA A 355 -18.56 5.37 -5.89
N VAL A 356 -18.89 5.91 -4.71
CA VAL A 356 -20.25 6.34 -4.39
C VAL A 356 -20.70 7.51 -5.25
N ASP A 357 -19.85 8.53 -5.40
CA ASP A 357 -20.15 9.71 -6.22
C ASP A 357 -20.35 9.34 -7.70
N MET A 358 -19.51 8.45 -8.24
CA MET A 358 -19.65 8.00 -9.64
C MET A 358 -20.93 7.20 -9.91
N VAL A 359 -21.46 6.48 -8.92
CA VAL A 359 -22.80 5.87 -9.01
C VAL A 359 -23.87 6.95 -9.02
N ALA A 360 -23.78 7.93 -8.11
CA ALA A 360 -24.74 9.03 -8.02
C ALA A 360 -24.76 9.88 -9.30
N GLU A 361 -23.61 10.04 -9.96
CA GLU A 361 -23.44 10.70 -11.25
C GLU A 361 -23.91 9.84 -12.44
N GLY A 362 -24.27 8.57 -12.22
CA GLY A 362 -24.67 7.63 -13.27
C GLY A 362 -23.52 7.14 -14.16
N LEU A 363 -22.27 7.35 -13.74
CA LEU A 363 -21.08 6.97 -14.50
C LEU A 363 -20.79 5.47 -14.40
N ILE A 364 -21.03 4.88 -13.22
CA ILE A 364 -20.84 3.45 -12.95
C ILE A 364 -22.08 2.84 -12.27
N ASP A 365 -22.22 1.52 -12.37
CA ASP A 365 -23.26 0.79 -11.64
C ASP A 365 -22.77 0.32 -10.26
N LEU A 366 -23.69 -0.22 -9.46
CA LEU A 366 -23.41 -0.72 -8.10
C LEU A 366 -22.37 -1.84 -8.08
N ARG A 367 -22.37 -2.72 -9.09
CA ARG A 367 -21.43 -3.85 -9.14
C ARG A 367 -20.02 -3.38 -9.44
N GLU A 368 -19.90 -2.41 -10.33
CA GLU A 368 -18.64 -1.79 -10.68
C GLU A 368 -18.07 -0.99 -9.50
N ALA A 369 -18.90 -0.24 -8.78
CA ALA A 369 -18.48 0.49 -7.58
C ALA A 369 -17.90 -0.43 -6.51
N VAL A 370 -18.59 -1.53 -6.17
CA VAL A 370 -18.11 -2.51 -5.17
C VAL A 370 -16.81 -3.18 -5.61
N ARG A 371 -16.65 -3.48 -6.91
CA ARG A 371 -15.43 -4.13 -7.43
C ARG A 371 -14.21 -3.21 -7.49
N ARG A 372 -14.39 -1.90 -7.41
CA ARG A 372 -13.30 -0.92 -7.50
C ARG A 372 -12.63 -0.61 -6.18
N VAL A 373 -13.30 -0.90 -5.07
CA VAL A 373 -12.73 -0.74 -3.75
C VAL A 373 -12.14 -2.08 -3.33
N GLU A 374 -10.82 -2.13 -3.21
CA GLU A 374 -10.12 -3.36 -2.85
C GLU A 374 -10.42 -3.73 -1.38
N PRO A 375 -10.52 -5.01 -1.02
CA PRO A 375 -10.80 -5.42 0.37
C PRO A 375 -9.82 -4.84 1.39
N ASP A 376 -8.53 -4.77 1.05
CA ASP A 376 -7.50 -4.20 1.94
C ASP A 376 -7.69 -2.69 2.18
N GLN A 377 -8.40 -1.98 1.29
CA GLN A 377 -8.77 -0.58 1.51
C GLN A 377 -9.92 -0.47 2.52
N ILE A 378 -10.87 -1.42 2.52
CA ILE A 378 -11.95 -1.45 3.51
C ILE A 378 -11.39 -1.64 4.91
N ASP A 379 -10.42 -2.53 5.08
CA ASP A 379 -9.73 -2.78 6.35
C ASP A 379 -9.13 -1.49 6.94
N GLN A 380 -8.46 -0.67 6.13
CA GLN A 380 -7.92 0.63 6.57
C GLN A 380 -8.98 1.58 7.13
N LEU A 381 -10.24 1.48 6.67
CA LEU A 381 -11.35 2.31 7.13
C LEU A 381 -12.02 1.79 8.40
N LEU A 382 -11.61 0.63 8.92
CA LEU A 382 -12.16 0.05 10.16
C LEU A 382 -11.32 0.40 11.39
N HIS A 383 -10.15 1.01 11.19
CA HIS A 383 -9.23 1.35 12.26
C HIS A 383 -8.96 2.86 12.31
N PRO A 384 -8.63 3.43 13.48
CA PRO A 384 -8.15 4.80 13.57
C PRO A 384 -6.93 4.99 12.65
N MET A 385 -6.82 6.14 12.02
CA MET A 385 -5.69 6.47 11.13
C MET A 385 -4.99 7.75 11.60
N VAL A 386 -3.70 7.88 11.29
CA VAL A 386 -2.99 9.14 11.49
C VAL A 386 -3.56 10.19 10.54
N ASP A 387 -3.97 11.35 11.07
CA ASP A 387 -4.45 12.48 10.28
C ASP A 387 -3.35 12.89 9.29
N PRO A 388 -3.60 12.85 7.96
CA PRO A 388 -2.62 13.22 6.94
C PRO A 388 -2.09 14.65 7.08
N ALA A 389 -2.82 15.54 7.76
CA ALA A 389 -2.38 16.91 8.04
C ALA A 389 -1.38 17.01 9.21
N THR A 390 -1.12 15.91 9.93
CA THR A 390 -0.15 15.89 11.02
C THR A 390 1.26 15.89 10.47
N GLU A 391 2.12 16.80 10.95
CA GLU A 391 3.56 16.72 10.71
C GLU A 391 4.13 15.49 11.42
N LEU A 392 4.79 14.61 10.67
CA LEU A 392 5.29 13.33 11.17
C LEU A 392 6.81 13.38 11.35
N GLU A 393 7.28 13.23 12.59
CA GLU A 393 8.69 12.90 12.85
C GLU A 393 8.84 11.37 12.91
N LEU A 394 9.18 10.76 11.77
CA LEU A 394 9.34 9.32 11.66
C LEU A 394 10.56 8.84 12.48
N LEU A 395 10.32 7.99 13.48
CA LEU A 395 11.38 7.36 14.25
C LEU A 395 12.02 6.21 13.48
N THR A 396 11.20 5.30 12.93
CA THR A 396 11.62 4.15 12.13
C THR A 396 10.40 3.51 11.44
N SER A 397 10.61 2.42 10.70
CA SER A 397 9.56 1.60 10.12
C SER A 397 9.81 0.11 10.34
N GLY A 398 8.71 -0.64 10.47
CA GLY A 398 8.69 -2.10 10.56
C GLY A 398 7.64 -2.69 9.62
N LEU A 399 7.28 -3.94 9.86
CA LEU A 399 6.25 -4.63 9.12
C LEU A 399 4.86 -4.22 9.66
N PRO A 400 3.90 -3.86 8.78
CA PRO A 400 2.52 -3.56 9.16
C PRO A 400 1.79 -4.85 9.59
N ALA A 401 2.00 -5.28 10.82
CA ALA A 401 1.61 -6.61 11.30
C ALA A 401 0.11 -6.72 11.61
N SER A 402 -0.47 -5.65 12.14
CA SER A 402 -1.90 -5.51 12.39
C SER A 402 -2.31 -4.05 12.18
N PRO A 403 -3.36 -3.78 11.39
CA PRO A 403 -3.75 -2.45 10.93
C PRO A 403 -4.19 -1.50 12.06
N GLY A 404 -4.21 -0.20 11.74
CA GLY A 404 -4.65 0.88 12.61
C GLY A 404 -3.53 1.78 13.11
N ALA A 405 -3.91 2.92 13.67
CA ALA A 405 -3.03 3.89 14.28
C ALA A 405 -3.37 4.05 15.76
N ALA A 406 -2.36 4.11 16.61
CA ALA A 406 -2.52 4.21 18.04
C ALA A 406 -1.46 5.12 18.64
N VAL A 407 -1.87 5.88 19.65
CA VAL A 407 -1.02 6.85 20.37
C VAL A 407 -1.03 6.46 21.84
N GLY A 408 0.15 6.42 22.46
CA GLY A 408 0.26 6.09 23.88
C GLY A 408 1.64 6.37 24.44
N GLN A 409 1.76 6.22 25.76
CA GLN A 409 3.03 6.26 26.46
C GLN A 409 3.76 4.92 26.33
N VAL A 410 5.07 4.97 26.11
CA VAL A 410 5.89 3.76 25.95
C VAL A 410 6.03 3.02 27.29
N VAL A 411 5.79 1.72 27.27
CA VAL A 411 6.07 0.77 28.36
C VAL A 411 6.82 -0.44 27.81
N PHE A 412 7.70 -1.03 28.61
CA PHE A 412 8.63 -2.09 28.16
C PHE A 412 8.30 -3.49 28.70
N ASP A 413 7.29 -3.60 29.55
CA ASP A 413 6.84 -4.84 30.17
C ASP A 413 5.31 -4.88 30.27
N ALA A 414 4.78 -6.10 30.34
CA ALA A 414 3.34 -6.34 30.28
C ALA A 414 2.60 -5.89 31.56
N GLU A 415 3.27 -5.98 32.72
CA GLU A 415 2.70 -5.58 34.02
C GLU A 415 2.47 -4.07 34.07
N ALA A 416 3.45 -3.27 33.64
CA ALA A 416 3.33 -1.82 33.52
C ALA A 416 2.22 -1.43 32.53
N ALA A 417 2.07 -2.17 31.42
CA ALA A 417 0.98 -1.93 30.47
C ALA A 417 -0.40 -2.10 31.12
N VAL A 418 -0.58 -3.14 31.94
CA VAL A 418 -1.81 -3.38 32.69
C VAL A 418 -2.04 -2.31 33.76
N GLU A 419 -1.00 -1.95 34.53
CA GLU A 419 -1.10 -0.95 35.59
C GLU A 419 -1.51 0.43 35.06
N HIS A 420 -0.87 0.87 33.98
CA HIS A 420 -1.17 2.16 33.34
C HIS A 420 -2.55 2.15 32.67
N ALA A 421 -2.92 1.06 31.99
CA ALA A 421 -4.25 0.94 31.41
C ALA A 421 -5.36 0.95 32.48
N ALA A 422 -5.13 0.36 33.65
CA ALA A 422 -6.07 0.40 34.77
C ALA A 422 -6.29 1.83 35.32
N LYS A 423 -5.32 2.73 35.13
CA LYS A 423 -5.44 4.18 35.44
C LYS A 423 -6.10 4.98 34.32
N GLY A 424 -6.44 4.35 33.19
CA GLY A 424 -7.00 5.00 32.01
C GLY A 424 -5.96 5.68 31.11
N GLU A 425 -4.67 5.36 31.28
CA GLU A 425 -3.59 5.93 30.48
C GLU A 425 -3.37 5.09 29.21
N PRO A 426 -3.36 5.69 28.00
CA PRO A 426 -3.10 4.95 26.77
C PRO A 426 -1.62 4.60 26.67
N VAL A 427 -1.30 3.32 26.46
CA VAL A 427 0.09 2.83 26.41
C VAL A 427 0.43 2.09 25.13
N ILE A 428 1.71 2.11 24.76
CA ILE A 428 2.30 1.34 23.66
C ILE A 428 3.26 0.33 24.28
N LEU A 429 2.97 -0.95 24.12
CA LEU A 429 3.84 -2.02 24.61
C LEU A 429 4.99 -2.22 23.62
N VAL A 430 6.20 -1.91 24.05
CA VAL A 430 7.43 -2.05 23.26
C VAL A 430 8.24 -3.22 23.79
N ARG A 431 8.47 -4.24 22.96
CA ARG A 431 9.21 -5.45 23.34
C ARG A 431 10.25 -5.80 22.28
N ARG A 432 11.32 -6.51 22.64
CA ARG A 432 12.20 -7.10 21.61
C ARG A 432 11.44 -8.11 20.75
N GLU A 433 10.70 -8.98 21.41
CA GLU A 433 9.72 -9.93 20.88
C GLU A 433 8.72 -10.24 21.99
N THR A 434 7.50 -10.64 21.65
CA THR A 434 6.47 -11.00 22.65
C THR A 434 6.39 -12.51 22.86
N SER A 435 6.10 -12.96 24.08
CA SER A 435 5.73 -14.34 24.43
C SER A 435 4.28 -14.44 24.91
N ALA A 436 3.84 -15.65 25.25
CA ALA A 436 2.51 -15.88 25.83
C ALA A 436 2.32 -15.13 27.17
N ASP A 437 3.39 -14.90 27.93
CA ASP A 437 3.35 -14.20 29.22
C ASP A 437 3.00 -12.72 29.05
N ASP A 438 3.29 -12.15 27.87
CA ASP A 438 2.98 -10.75 27.56
C ASP A 438 1.48 -10.52 27.25
N PHE A 439 0.65 -11.57 27.17
CA PHE A 439 -0.73 -11.50 26.68
C PHE A 439 -1.58 -10.44 27.39
N HIS A 440 -1.55 -10.39 28.72
CA HIS A 440 -2.33 -9.41 29.48
C HIS A 440 -1.90 -7.96 29.19
N GLY A 441 -0.60 -7.72 29.01
CA GLY A 441 -0.07 -6.42 28.61
C GLY A 441 -0.46 -6.05 27.17
N MET A 442 -0.46 -7.02 26.26
CA MET A 442 -0.94 -6.85 24.88
C MET A 442 -2.44 -6.51 24.85
N VAL A 443 -3.25 -7.14 25.71
CA VAL A 443 -4.68 -6.83 25.90
C VAL A 443 -4.90 -5.47 26.56
N ALA A 444 -3.95 -4.95 27.33
CA ALA A 444 -4.03 -3.62 27.93
C ALA A 444 -3.59 -2.48 26.97
N ALA A 445 -2.57 -2.71 26.14
CA ALA A 445 -1.95 -1.66 25.32
C ALA A 445 -2.76 -1.20 24.11
N GLN A 446 -2.64 0.06 23.69
CA GLN A 446 -3.28 0.57 22.46
C GLN A 446 -2.59 0.06 21.19
N ALA A 447 -1.27 -0.19 21.26
CA ALA A 447 -0.51 -0.80 20.20
C ALA A 447 0.63 -1.67 20.73
N ILE A 448 1.12 -2.56 19.88
CA ILE A 448 2.28 -3.41 20.13
C ILE A 448 3.37 -3.09 19.11
N LEU A 449 4.57 -2.79 19.58
CA LEU A 449 5.74 -2.53 18.76
C LEU A 449 6.85 -3.52 19.10
N THR A 450 7.37 -4.24 18.10
CA THR A 450 8.50 -5.15 18.31
C THR A 450 9.69 -4.89 17.40
N ALA A 451 10.91 -5.03 17.95
CA ALA A 451 12.16 -4.95 17.18
C ALA A 451 12.36 -6.18 16.27
N ARG A 452 11.89 -7.35 16.72
CA ARG A 452 11.98 -8.63 15.99
C ARG A 452 10.60 -9.22 15.74
N GLY A 453 10.54 -10.17 14.82
CA GLY A 453 9.30 -10.86 14.43
C GLY A 453 8.84 -10.49 13.02
N GLY A 454 8.24 -11.46 12.33
CA GLY A 454 7.61 -11.28 11.03
C GLY A 454 6.09 -11.13 11.13
N MET A 455 5.43 -11.12 9.97
CA MET A 455 3.96 -11.07 9.85
C MET A 455 3.23 -12.25 10.54
N THR A 456 3.95 -13.33 10.83
CA THR A 456 3.45 -14.54 11.52
C THR A 456 4.03 -14.71 12.92
N SER A 457 4.66 -13.67 13.46
CA SER A 457 5.18 -13.69 14.84
C SER A 457 4.06 -13.69 15.87
N HIS A 458 4.37 -14.09 17.10
CA HIS A 458 3.40 -14.09 18.21
C HIS A 458 2.67 -12.74 18.33
N ALA A 459 3.42 -11.63 18.34
CA ALA A 459 2.87 -10.27 18.36
C ALA A 459 1.88 -10.02 17.22
N ALA A 460 2.25 -10.37 15.98
CA ALA A 460 1.44 -10.13 14.80
C ALA A 460 0.13 -10.95 14.80
N VAL A 461 0.20 -12.22 15.20
CA VAL A 461 -0.95 -13.14 15.22
C VAL A 461 -1.94 -12.71 16.31
N VAL A 462 -1.45 -12.45 17.52
CA VAL A 462 -2.28 -12.08 18.67
C VAL A 462 -2.87 -10.69 18.49
N ALA A 463 -2.08 -9.70 18.06
CA ALA A 463 -2.57 -8.34 17.81
C ALA A 463 -3.69 -8.32 16.75
N ARG A 464 -3.53 -9.09 15.68
CA ARG A 464 -4.54 -9.21 14.62
C ARG A 464 -5.81 -9.89 15.13
N GLY A 465 -5.68 -10.94 15.93
CA GLY A 465 -6.82 -11.60 16.57
C GLY A 465 -7.64 -10.66 17.46
N MET A 466 -6.99 -9.69 18.10
CA MET A 466 -7.63 -8.70 18.96
C MET A 466 -8.03 -7.40 18.25
N GLY A 467 -7.67 -7.25 16.96
CA GLY A 467 -7.88 -6.00 16.21
C GLY A 467 -7.08 -4.81 16.75
N LYS A 468 -5.90 -5.05 17.34
CA LYS A 468 -5.02 -4.00 17.88
C LYS A 468 -3.93 -3.62 16.88
N CYS A 469 -3.58 -2.34 16.86
CA CYS A 469 -2.47 -1.83 16.04
C CYS A 469 -1.15 -2.55 16.41
N CYS A 470 -0.43 -3.05 15.40
CA CYS A 470 0.87 -3.67 15.61
C CYS A 470 1.84 -3.41 14.46
N VAL A 471 3.05 -2.98 14.84
CA VAL A 471 4.22 -2.95 13.95
C VAL A 471 5.22 -3.97 14.48
N ALA A 472 5.53 -4.97 13.66
CA ALA A 472 6.47 -6.02 14.04
C ALA A 472 7.78 -5.92 13.26
N GLY A 473 8.89 -6.30 13.87
CA GLY A 473 10.17 -6.41 13.16
C GLY A 473 10.73 -5.06 12.68
N ALA A 474 10.56 -4.00 13.46
CA ALA A 474 11.23 -2.71 13.22
C ALA A 474 12.73 -2.85 13.59
N LYS A 475 13.52 -3.36 12.64
CA LYS A 475 14.90 -3.84 12.87
C LYS A 475 15.88 -2.76 13.33
N GLU A 476 15.58 -1.50 13.11
CA GLU A 476 16.40 -0.37 13.54
C GLU A 476 16.21 -0.02 15.02
N LEU A 477 15.23 -0.65 15.71
CA LEU A 477 15.04 -0.49 17.14
C LEU A 477 16.05 -1.31 17.92
N GLU A 478 16.85 -0.64 18.73
CA GLU A 478 17.62 -1.23 19.81
C GLU A 478 16.87 -0.98 21.12
N ILE A 479 16.33 -2.04 21.73
CA ILE A 479 15.51 -1.96 22.94
C ILE A 479 16.30 -2.51 24.12
N ASP A 480 16.48 -1.68 25.16
CA ASP A 480 16.98 -2.06 26.46
C ASP A 480 15.84 -2.04 27.47
N GLU A 481 15.27 -3.21 27.73
CA GLU A 481 14.12 -3.39 28.62
C GLU A 481 14.48 -3.13 30.09
N ALA A 482 15.73 -3.39 30.50
CA ALA A 482 16.19 -3.16 31.87
C ALA A 482 16.41 -1.67 32.15
N ALA A 483 16.94 -0.93 31.18
CA ALA A 483 17.08 0.52 31.26
C ALA A 483 15.80 1.28 30.83
N GLN A 484 14.75 0.56 30.42
CA GLN A 484 13.48 1.10 29.93
C GLN A 484 13.65 2.21 28.88
N VAL A 485 14.46 1.92 27.86
CA VAL A 485 14.76 2.83 26.76
C VAL A 485 14.85 2.09 25.43
N LEU A 486 14.34 2.72 24.37
CA LEU A 486 14.59 2.29 22.99
C LEU A 486 15.39 3.36 22.25
N HIS A 487 16.22 2.90 21.31
CA HIS A 487 17.02 3.73 20.43
C HIS A 487 16.72 3.42 18.97
N ALA A 488 16.51 4.47 18.17
CA ALA A 488 16.42 4.40 16.72
C ALA A 488 16.78 5.76 16.12
N ASN A 489 17.44 5.76 14.95
CA ASN A 489 17.84 6.97 14.21
C ASN A 489 18.50 8.06 15.10
N ARG A 490 19.41 7.63 15.99
CA ARG A 490 20.15 8.47 16.96
C ARG A 490 19.27 9.22 17.97
N ARG A 491 18.00 8.84 18.10
CA ARG A 491 17.08 9.30 19.14
C ARG A 491 16.90 8.22 20.21
N ALA A 492 16.62 8.64 21.43
CA ALA A 492 16.28 7.77 22.55
C ALA A 492 14.85 8.09 23.01
N VAL A 493 14.02 7.06 23.21
CA VAL A 493 12.65 7.19 23.74
C VAL A 493 12.58 6.34 25.01
N ARG A 494 12.15 6.94 26.12
CA ARG A 494 12.12 6.33 27.44
C ARG A 494 10.71 5.92 27.83
N ALA A 495 10.59 5.12 28.89
CA ALA A 495 9.29 4.81 29.46
C ALA A 495 8.54 6.11 29.83
N GLY A 496 7.24 6.16 29.50
CA GLY A 496 6.39 7.32 29.70
C GLY A 496 6.40 8.36 28.56
N ASP A 497 7.38 8.31 27.65
CA ASP A 497 7.40 9.16 26.47
C ASP A 497 6.28 8.78 25.49
N TRP A 498 5.79 9.76 24.75
CA TRP A 498 4.71 9.55 23.78
C TRP A 498 5.22 9.02 22.45
N LEU A 499 4.56 7.98 21.96
CA LEU A 499 4.82 7.38 20.67
C LEU A 499 3.52 7.14 19.92
N THR A 500 3.57 7.28 18.60
CA THR A 500 2.49 6.91 17.69
C THR A 500 2.94 5.71 16.86
N VAL A 501 2.12 4.68 16.78
CA VAL A 501 2.36 3.48 15.98
C VAL A 501 1.27 3.38 14.91
N ASP A 502 1.67 3.31 13.64
CA ASP A 502 0.78 3.12 12.49
C ASP A 502 1.04 1.72 11.91
N GLY A 503 0.24 0.77 12.37
CA GLY A 503 0.24 -0.63 11.97
C GLY A 503 -0.31 -0.89 10.57
N SER A 504 -0.94 0.10 9.92
CA SER A 504 -1.37 0.01 8.52
C SER A 504 -0.20 0.23 7.56
N THR A 505 0.69 1.16 7.88
CA THR A 505 1.85 1.49 7.03
C THR A 505 3.18 0.94 7.55
N GLY A 506 3.21 0.47 8.80
CA GLY A 506 4.44 0.02 9.47
C GLY A 506 5.25 1.15 10.08
N ARG A 507 4.73 2.39 10.12
CA ARG A 507 5.48 3.56 10.60
C ARG A 507 5.45 3.67 12.12
N VAL A 508 6.58 4.06 12.70
CA VAL A 508 6.72 4.42 14.12
C VAL A 508 7.10 5.89 14.19
N ILE A 509 6.28 6.71 14.83
CA ILE A 509 6.35 8.18 14.78
C ILE A 509 6.55 8.72 16.20
N LEU A 510 7.49 9.66 16.36
CA LEU A 510 7.75 10.31 17.63
C LEU A 510 6.58 11.23 18.03
N GLY A 511 6.23 11.21 19.31
CA GLY A 511 5.21 12.08 19.88
C GLY A 511 3.77 11.63 19.63
N ARG A 512 2.85 12.59 19.72
CA ARG A 512 1.39 12.37 19.70
C ARG A 512 0.83 12.86 18.37
N ALA A 513 0.68 11.95 17.41
CA ALA A 513 0.00 12.30 16.17
C ALA A 513 -1.50 12.46 16.42
N ARG A 514 -2.17 13.30 15.64
CA ARG A 514 -3.63 13.38 15.67
C ARG A 514 -4.20 12.15 14.96
N LEU A 515 -5.14 11.47 15.60
CA LEU A 515 -5.86 10.34 15.00
C LEU A 515 -7.22 10.77 14.47
N VAL A 516 -7.63 10.15 13.37
CA VAL A 516 -8.97 10.25 12.81
C VAL A 516 -9.67 8.91 13.07
N GLU A 517 -10.78 8.97 13.80
CA GLU A 517 -11.62 7.81 14.06
C GLU A 517 -12.40 7.40 12.79
N PRO A 518 -12.57 6.09 12.53
CA PRO A 518 -13.32 5.62 11.39
C PRO A 518 -14.80 6.00 11.51
N GLN A 519 -15.34 6.63 10.47
CA GLN A 519 -16.77 6.90 10.37
C GLN A 519 -17.45 5.78 9.59
N LEU A 520 -18.18 4.91 10.30
CA LEU A 520 -18.93 3.78 9.72
C LEU A 520 -20.24 4.21 9.02
N GLY A 521 -20.40 5.50 8.74
CA GLY A 521 -21.58 6.11 8.12
C GLY A 521 -21.27 6.69 6.73
N GLY A 522 -22.21 7.45 6.19
CA GLY A 522 -22.03 8.16 4.91
C GLY A 522 -21.78 7.22 3.73
N GLU A 523 -20.70 7.47 3.00
CA GLU A 523 -20.33 6.77 1.79
C GLU A 523 -19.88 5.32 2.06
N PHE A 524 -19.24 5.08 3.21
CA PHE A 524 -18.87 3.73 3.63
C PHE A 524 -20.11 2.86 3.82
N GLY A 525 -21.08 3.33 4.61
CA GLY A 525 -22.34 2.60 4.82
C GLY A 525 -23.12 2.39 3.53
N THR A 526 -23.09 3.36 2.62
CA THR A 526 -23.70 3.26 1.30
C THR A 526 -23.06 2.14 0.46
N LEU A 527 -21.73 2.10 0.39
CA LEU A 527 -20.99 1.06 -0.32
C LEU A 527 -21.22 -0.32 0.30
N MET A 528 -21.20 -0.43 1.64
CA MET A 528 -21.47 -1.70 2.34
C MET A 528 -22.90 -2.19 2.09
N SER A 529 -23.89 -1.30 2.06
CA SER A 529 -25.26 -1.68 1.67
C SER A 529 -25.34 -2.27 0.27
N TRP A 530 -24.58 -1.73 -0.69
CA TRP A 530 -24.51 -2.30 -2.04
C TRP A 530 -23.81 -3.65 -2.04
N ALA A 531 -22.72 -3.79 -1.27
CA ALA A 531 -22.03 -5.08 -1.12
C ALA A 531 -22.96 -6.14 -0.53
N ASP A 532 -23.77 -5.79 0.49
CA ASP A 532 -24.77 -6.66 1.10
C ASP A 532 -25.88 -7.08 0.13
N GLN A 533 -26.33 -6.18 -0.75
CA GLN A 533 -27.33 -6.49 -1.77
C GLN A 533 -26.79 -7.44 -2.85
N LEU A 534 -25.49 -7.37 -3.15
CA LEU A 534 -24.85 -8.11 -4.22
C LEU A 534 -24.28 -9.46 -3.78
N ARG A 535 -23.92 -9.61 -2.51
CA ARG A 535 -23.30 -10.84 -2.01
C ARG A 535 -24.31 -11.98 -1.93
N ARG A 536 -23.83 -13.19 -2.25
CA ARG A 536 -24.58 -14.43 -2.04
C ARG A 536 -24.26 -15.08 -0.69
N LEU A 537 -23.00 -14.98 -0.26
CA LEU A 537 -22.55 -15.55 1.01
C LEU A 537 -23.07 -14.70 2.17
N ARG A 538 -23.50 -15.38 3.22
CA ARG A 538 -23.75 -14.75 4.52
C ARG A 538 -22.44 -14.52 5.25
N VAL A 539 -22.35 -13.44 6.02
CA VAL A 539 -21.17 -13.12 6.82
C VAL A 539 -21.54 -13.22 8.28
N ARG A 540 -21.01 -14.23 8.97
CA ARG A 540 -21.12 -14.41 10.42
C ARG A 540 -19.77 -14.11 11.06
N ALA A 541 -19.78 -13.75 12.34
CA ALA A 541 -18.56 -13.46 13.08
C ALA A 541 -18.08 -14.67 13.89
N ASN A 542 -16.78 -14.66 14.20
CA ASN A 542 -16.24 -15.44 15.31
C ASN A 542 -16.21 -14.51 16.52
N ALA A 543 -16.99 -14.81 17.54
CA ALA A 543 -17.15 -13.95 18.71
C ALA A 543 -17.43 -14.81 19.94
N ASP A 544 -16.62 -14.60 20.98
CA ASP A 544 -16.61 -15.45 22.16
C ASP A 544 -17.15 -14.72 23.39
N THR A 545 -17.31 -13.38 23.32
CA THR A 545 -17.83 -12.54 24.39
C THR A 545 -19.05 -11.72 23.94
N PRO A 546 -19.90 -11.24 24.87
CA PRO A 546 -21.00 -10.33 24.54
C PRO A 546 -20.50 -9.02 23.88
N ALA A 547 -19.35 -8.51 24.30
CA ALA A 547 -18.77 -7.29 23.73
C ALA A 547 -18.36 -7.49 22.26
N ASP A 548 -17.78 -8.64 21.93
CA ASP A 548 -17.42 -8.99 20.55
C ASP A 548 -18.66 -9.24 19.70
N ALA A 549 -19.68 -9.90 20.26
CA ALA A 549 -20.95 -10.13 19.60
C ALA A 549 -21.64 -8.80 19.22
N ARG A 550 -21.70 -7.84 20.15
CA ARG A 550 -22.24 -6.50 19.90
C ARG A 550 -21.49 -5.79 18.77
N ARG A 551 -20.16 -5.83 18.84
CA ARG A 551 -19.29 -5.19 17.84
C ARG A 551 -19.50 -5.80 16.46
N ALA A 552 -19.47 -7.13 16.37
CA ALA A 552 -19.72 -7.87 15.13
C ALA A 552 -21.08 -7.50 14.52
N ARG A 553 -22.13 -7.44 15.33
CA ARG A 553 -23.48 -7.06 14.87
C ARG A 553 -23.51 -5.61 14.36
N ALA A 554 -22.81 -4.68 15.02
CA ALA A 554 -22.71 -3.29 14.58
C ALA A 554 -22.02 -3.16 13.21
N PHE A 555 -21.11 -4.06 12.87
CA PHE A 555 -20.47 -4.17 11.55
C PHE A 555 -21.30 -4.95 10.51
N GLY A 556 -22.53 -5.38 10.84
CA GLY A 556 -23.43 -6.06 9.92
C GLY A 556 -23.32 -7.58 9.91
N ALA A 557 -22.66 -8.20 10.91
CA ALA A 557 -22.64 -9.66 11.02
C ALA A 557 -24.05 -10.24 11.16
N GLU A 558 -24.36 -11.27 10.37
CA GLU A 558 -25.66 -11.93 10.30
C GLU A 558 -25.77 -13.11 11.30
N GLY A 559 -25.03 -13.02 12.41
CA GLY A 559 -24.93 -14.03 13.47
C GLY A 559 -23.50 -14.39 13.82
N ILE A 560 -23.33 -15.36 14.71
CA ILE A 560 -22.02 -15.88 15.15
C ILE A 560 -21.84 -17.27 14.55
N GLY A 561 -20.82 -17.48 13.71
CA GLY A 561 -20.54 -18.77 13.07
C GLY A 561 -19.62 -19.66 13.89
N LEU A 562 -18.93 -19.08 14.87
CA LEU A 562 -18.08 -19.79 15.82
C LEU A 562 -17.96 -18.98 17.11
N CYS A 563 -18.56 -19.49 18.17
CA CYS A 563 -18.30 -19.08 19.56
C CYS A 563 -17.50 -20.20 20.23
N ARG A 564 -16.27 -19.88 20.65
CA ARG A 564 -15.33 -20.81 21.29
C ARG A 564 -15.52 -20.77 22.79
N THR A 565 -16.04 -21.86 23.33
CA THR A 565 -16.30 -21.96 24.78
C THR A 565 -15.03 -21.99 25.61
N GLU A 566 -13.90 -22.39 25.01
CA GLU A 566 -12.58 -22.40 25.65
C GLU A 566 -12.19 -21.08 26.29
N HIS A 567 -12.38 -19.97 25.55
CA HIS A 567 -11.95 -18.65 25.98
C HIS A 567 -12.72 -18.18 27.21
N MET A 568 -13.95 -18.67 27.40
CA MET A 568 -14.78 -18.39 28.57
C MET A 568 -14.23 -19.00 29.86
N PHE A 569 -13.27 -19.92 29.78
CA PHE A 569 -12.66 -20.59 30.94
C PHE A 569 -11.36 -19.97 31.42
N PHE A 570 -10.68 -19.17 30.59
CA PHE A 570 -9.36 -18.62 30.92
C PHE A 570 -9.40 -17.34 31.78
N GLU A 571 -10.58 -16.77 32.02
CA GLU A 571 -10.73 -15.51 32.75
C GLU A 571 -10.94 -15.69 34.26
N GLY A 572 -10.13 -15.02 35.08
CA GLY A 572 -10.33 -14.88 36.52
C GLY A 572 -10.44 -16.21 37.27
N ASP A 573 -11.42 -16.31 38.19
CA ASP A 573 -11.66 -17.48 39.04
C ASP A 573 -12.14 -18.73 38.27
N ARG A 574 -12.46 -18.59 36.97
CA ARG A 574 -13.03 -19.66 36.14
C ARG A 574 -12.01 -20.75 35.84
N ILE A 575 -10.75 -20.36 35.66
CA ILE A 575 -9.66 -21.31 35.41
C ILE A 575 -9.47 -22.25 36.61
N GLN A 576 -9.72 -21.78 37.83
CA GLN A 576 -9.63 -22.59 39.04
C GLN A 576 -10.71 -23.67 39.06
N ALA A 577 -11.95 -23.34 38.69
CA ALA A 577 -13.04 -24.32 38.61
C ALA A 577 -12.79 -25.40 37.54
N VAL A 578 -12.18 -25.04 36.40
CA VAL A 578 -11.76 -26.02 35.38
C VAL A 578 -10.63 -26.89 35.89
N ARG A 579 -9.65 -26.34 36.61
CA ARG A 579 -8.57 -27.11 37.23
C ARG A 579 -9.09 -28.07 38.30
N GLU A 580 -10.08 -27.67 39.10
CA GLU A 580 -10.77 -28.57 40.04
C GLU A 580 -11.42 -29.76 39.30
N MET A 581 -12.06 -29.51 38.15
CA MET A 581 -12.66 -30.56 37.33
C MET A 581 -11.60 -31.53 36.80
N ILE A 582 -10.46 -31.02 36.31
CA ILE A 582 -9.37 -31.86 35.76
C ILE A 582 -8.77 -32.76 36.84
N VAL A 583 -8.67 -32.27 38.08
CA VAL A 583 -8.00 -32.96 39.19
C VAL A 583 -8.94 -33.93 39.95
N ALA A 584 -10.24 -33.87 39.69
CA ALA A 584 -11.22 -34.73 40.34
C ALA A 584 -10.99 -36.22 40.05
N ARG A 585 -10.96 -37.02 41.12
CA ARG A 585 -10.64 -38.46 41.08
C ARG A 585 -11.77 -39.34 40.58
N ASP A 586 -13.00 -38.84 40.65
CA ASP A 586 -14.22 -39.56 40.33
C ASP A 586 -15.23 -38.66 39.62
N HIS A 587 -16.28 -39.30 39.10
CA HIS A 587 -17.36 -38.62 38.39
C HIS A 587 -18.10 -37.61 39.29
N GLU A 588 -18.32 -37.93 40.57
CA GLU A 588 -18.98 -37.01 41.50
C GLU A 588 -18.16 -35.73 41.75
N GLY A 589 -16.84 -35.85 41.87
CA GLY A 589 -15.93 -34.72 41.98
C GLY A 589 -15.98 -33.82 40.74
N ARG A 590 -15.99 -34.41 39.54
CA ARG A 590 -16.14 -33.66 38.28
C ARG A 590 -17.47 -32.93 38.20
N GLN A 591 -18.57 -33.60 38.55
CA GLN A 591 -19.90 -32.97 38.60
C GLN A 591 -19.95 -31.77 39.55
N ARG A 592 -19.33 -31.85 40.73
CA ARG A 592 -19.24 -30.72 41.67
C ARG A 592 -18.47 -29.53 41.10
N ALA A 593 -17.37 -29.78 40.39
CA ALA A 593 -16.59 -28.72 39.73
C ALA A 593 -17.36 -28.12 38.55
N LEU A 594 -17.99 -28.96 37.72
CA LEU A 594 -18.84 -28.53 36.59
C LEU A 594 -20.03 -27.68 37.04
N ALA A 595 -20.64 -27.99 38.19
CA ALA A 595 -21.73 -27.18 38.77
C ALA A 595 -21.29 -25.76 39.16
N LYS A 596 -19.99 -25.51 39.39
CA LYS A 596 -19.46 -24.15 39.59
C LYS A 596 -19.28 -23.40 38.26
N ILE A 597 -18.94 -24.12 37.19
CA ILE A 597 -18.68 -23.58 35.85
C ILE A 597 -20.00 -23.24 35.12
N GLU A 598 -21.01 -24.09 35.28
CA GLU A 598 -22.32 -23.98 34.62
C GLU A 598 -22.95 -22.57 34.72
N PRO A 599 -23.10 -21.95 35.91
CA PRO A 599 -23.72 -20.62 36.01
C PRO A 599 -22.91 -19.53 35.30
N MET A 600 -21.58 -19.66 35.27
CA MET A 600 -20.68 -18.69 34.62
C MET A 600 -20.83 -18.75 33.10
N GLN A 601 -20.82 -19.96 32.52
CA GLN A 601 -21.08 -20.13 31.09
C GLN A 601 -22.49 -19.71 30.70
N ARG A 602 -23.50 -20.02 31.53
CA ARG A 602 -24.88 -19.61 31.29
C ARG A 602 -24.99 -18.08 31.21
N GLU A 603 -24.31 -17.36 32.10
CA GLU A 603 -24.28 -15.89 32.06
C GLU A 603 -23.68 -15.35 30.76
N ASP A 604 -22.57 -15.92 30.30
CA ASP A 604 -21.94 -15.51 29.03
C ASP A 604 -22.88 -15.74 27.84
N PHE A 605 -23.53 -16.92 27.79
CA PHE A 605 -24.48 -17.23 26.73
C PHE A 605 -25.71 -16.32 26.77
N VAL A 606 -26.22 -15.97 27.96
CA VAL A 606 -27.28 -14.96 28.10
C VAL A 606 -26.81 -13.62 27.52
N GLY A 607 -25.58 -13.20 27.79
CA GLY A 607 -25.01 -11.99 27.20
C GLY A 607 -24.93 -12.07 25.67
N ILE A 608 -24.37 -13.15 25.14
CA ILE A 608 -24.17 -13.34 23.70
C ILE A 608 -25.49 -13.41 22.94
N PHE A 609 -26.44 -14.24 23.40
CA PHE A 609 -27.75 -14.37 22.76
C PHE A 609 -28.55 -13.07 22.80
N ARG A 610 -28.44 -12.28 23.87
CA ARG A 610 -29.08 -10.97 23.95
C ARG A 610 -28.53 -10.01 22.89
N GLU A 611 -27.22 -9.96 22.73
CA GLU A 611 -26.58 -9.09 21.71
C GLU A 611 -26.88 -9.57 20.28
N MET A 612 -27.16 -10.87 20.08
CA MET A 612 -27.51 -11.48 18.80
C MET A 612 -29.01 -11.76 18.63
N ASP A 613 -29.89 -11.00 19.31
CA ASP A 613 -31.35 -11.14 19.18
C ASP A 613 -31.82 -11.22 17.71
N GLY A 614 -32.44 -12.34 17.37
CA GLY A 614 -32.98 -12.66 16.04
C GLY A 614 -31.98 -13.31 15.07
N LEU A 615 -30.73 -13.50 15.47
CA LEU A 615 -29.65 -14.03 14.63
C LEU A 615 -29.14 -15.39 15.14
N PRO A 616 -28.64 -16.28 14.26
CA PRO A 616 -28.11 -17.57 14.65
C PRO A 616 -26.75 -17.46 15.34
N VAL A 617 -26.56 -18.24 16.40
CA VAL A 617 -25.33 -18.30 17.19
C VAL A 617 -24.84 -19.75 17.28
N THR A 618 -23.73 -20.04 16.60
CA THR A 618 -23.06 -21.35 16.62
C THR A 618 -22.07 -21.41 17.76
N ILE A 619 -22.32 -22.29 18.72
CA ILE A 619 -21.48 -22.50 19.90
C ILE A 619 -20.74 -23.81 19.72
N ARG A 620 -19.40 -23.74 19.73
CA ARG A 620 -18.54 -24.91 19.66
C ARG A 620 -18.25 -25.42 21.06
N LEU A 621 -18.53 -26.70 21.29
CA LEU A 621 -18.18 -27.37 22.54
C LEU A 621 -16.66 -27.41 22.75
N LEU A 622 -16.24 -27.76 23.96
CA LEU A 622 -14.84 -27.76 24.40
C LEU A 622 -13.92 -28.53 23.43
N ASP A 623 -12.93 -27.83 22.89
CA ASP A 623 -11.98 -28.31 21.88
C ASP A 623 -10.56 -28.67 22.38
N PRO A 624 -9.92 -27.95 23.31
CA PRO A 624 -8.51 -28.14 23.65
C PRO A 624 -8.34 -29.33 24.60
N PRO A 625 -7.16 -29.96 24.58
CA PRO A 625 -6.82 -31.00 25.54
C PRO A 625 -6.68 -30.41 26.95
N LEU A 626 -7.00 -31.22 27.97
CA LEU A 626 -7.07 -30.74 29.35
C LEU A 626 -5.74 -30.18 29.90
N HIS A 627 -4.61 -30.64 29.37
CA HIS A 627 -3.29 -30.15 29.81
C HIS A 627 -3.04 -28.68 29.46
N GLU A 628 -3.81 -28.06 28.54
CA GLU A 628 -3.69 -26.62 28.26
C GLU A 628 -4.17 -25.73 29.43
N PHE A 629 -5.00 -26.27 30.33
CA PHE A 629 -5.48 -25.57 31.52
C PHE A 629 -4.57 -25.78 32.75
N LEU A 630 -3.58 -26.66 32.64
CA LEU A 630 -2.64 -26.98 33.71
C LEU A 630 -1.33 -26.18 33.55
N PRO A 631 -0.64 -25.88 34.67
CA PRO A 631 0.65 -25.19 34.65
C PRO A 631 1.70 -26.04 33.93
N ARG A 632 2.61 -25.38 33.20
CA ARG A 632 3.66 -26.04 32.39
C ARG A 632 4.99 -26.18 33.12
N GLY A 633 5.22 -25.41 34.18
CA GLY A 633 6.48 -25.38 34.94
C GLY A 633 6.41 -26.15 36.27
N HIS A 634 7.52 -26.80 36.65
CA HIS A 634 7.63 -27.52 37.93
C HIS A 634 7.35 -26.62 39.15
N ASP A 635 7.70 -25.34 39.07
CA ASP A 635 7.57 -24.37 40.16
C ASP A 635 6.12 -23.91 40.41
N GLU A 636 5.22 -24.07 39.43
CA GLU A 636 3.81 -23.69 39.51
C GLU A 636 2.88 -24.82 39.99
N VAL A 637 3.38 -26.06 39.97
CA VAL A 637 2.61 -27.25 40.36
C VAL A 637 2.32 -27.26 41.86
N ALA A 638 3.31 -26.90 42.70
CA ALA A 638 3.16 -26.92 44.16
C ALA A 638 2.14 -25.88 44.68
N PRO A 639 2.14 -24.62 44.21
CA PRO A 639 1.09 -23.65 44.53
C PRO A 639 -0.32 -24.12 44.09
N LEU A 640 -0.44 -24.70 42.89
CA LEU A 640 -1.72 -25.19 42.40
C LEU A 640 -2.25 -26.35 43.25
N ALA A 641 -1.38 -27.31 43.56
CA ALA A 641 -1.72 -28.44 44.43
C ALA A 641 -2.21 -27.99 45.80
N ALA A 642 -1.53 -26.99 46.41
CA ALA A 642 -1.94 -26.39 47.66
C ALA A 642 -3.33 -25.70 47.56
N SER A 643 -3.57 -24.94 46.49
CA SER A 643 -4.85 -24.23 46.28
C SER A 643 -6.05 -25.17 46.08
N LEU A 644 -5.82 -26.35 45.51
CA LEU A 644 -6.85 -27.36 45.24
C LEU A 644 -6.96 -28.42 46.34
N GLY A 645 -6.12 -28.33 47.38
CA GLY A 645 -6.12 -29.28 48.49
C GLY A 645 -5.69 -30.69 48.10
N VAL A 646 -4.83 -30.85 47.09
CA VAL A 646 -4.32 -32.15 46.63
C VAL A 646 -2.81 -32.30 46.91
N PRO A 647 -2.32 -33.53 47.16
CA PRO A 647 -0.87 -33.76 47.31
C PRO A 647 -0.10 -33.34 46.05
N VAL A 648 1.07 -32.73 46.22
CA VAL A 648 1.93 -32.27 45.11
C VAL A 648 2.32 -33.44 44.21
N GLU A 649 2.63 -34.60 44.78
CA GLU A 649 2.94 -35.80 43.98
C GLU A 649 1.74 -36.24 43.13
N HIS A 650 0.52 -36.09 43.64
CA HIS A 650 -0.69 -36.45 42.89
C HIS A 650 -0.90 -35.49 41.71
N MET A 651 -0.66 -34.20 41.89
CA MET A 651 -0.73 -33.22 40.81
C MET A 651 0.33 -33.49 39.73
N HIS A 652 1.56 -33.84 40.12
CA HIS A 652 2.59 -34.24 39.15
C HIS A 652 2.15 -35.43 38.28
N HIS A 653 1.58 -36.46 38.89
CA HIS A 653 1.07 -37.61 38.13
C HIS A 653 -0.04 -37.20 37.14
N ILE A 654 -0.93 -36.26 37.50
CA ILE A 654 -2.00 -35.80 36.60
C ILE A 654 -1.42 -35.01 35.43
N VAL A 655 -0.47 -34.10 35.69
CA VAL A 655 0.20 -33.31 34.64
C VAL A 655 0.95 -34.24 33.68
N GLU A 656 1.72 -35.20 34.20
CA GLU A 656 2.43 -36.18 33.37
C GLU A 656 1.47 -37.05 32.56
N ALA A 657 0.37 -37.54 33.16
CA ALA A 657 -0.60 -38.39 32.48
C ALA A 657 -1.36 -37.68 31.36
N LEU A 658 -1.58 -36.37 31.48
CA LEU A 658 -2.23 -35.53 30.48
C LEU A 658 -1.24 -34.93 29.47
N THR A 659 0.07 -35.09 29.68
CA THR A 659 1.08 -34.59 28.75
C THR A 659 1.09 -35.43 27.48
N GLU A 660 0.86 -34.79 26.34
CA GLU A 660 0.81 -35.45 25.03
C GLU A 660 2.01 -35.08 24.16
N ALA A 661 2.50 -36.06 23.38
CA ALA A 661 3.57 -35.81 22.41
C ALA A 661 3.12 -34.88 21.27
N ASN A 662 1.85 -34.95 20.86
CA ASN A 662 1.26 -34.11 19.80
C ASN A 662 -0.15 -33.63 20.20
N PRO A 663 -0.26 -32.58 21.03
CA PRO A 663 -1.55 -32.05 21.53
C PRO A 663 -2.59 -31.70 20.46
N MET A 664 -2.13 -31.28 19.28
CA MET A 664 -3.01 -30.95 18.15
C MET A 664 -3.85 -32.17 17.67
N LEU A 665 -3.34 -33.39 17.85
CA LEU A 665 -3.96 -34.63 17.39
C LEU A 665 -4.42 -35.55 18.54
N GLY A 666 -4.35 -35.08 19.79
CA GLY A 666 -4.53 -35.89 20.98
C GLY A 666 -5.97 -35.99 21.52
N HIS A 667 -6.09 -36.11 22.84
CA HIS A 667 -7.34 -36.31 23.56
C HIS A 667 -8.07 -34.99 23.81
N ARG A 668 -8.79 -34.56 22.78
CA ARG A 668 -9.41 -33.24 22.69
C ARG A 668 -10.72 -33.30 21.89
N GLY A 669 -11.46 -32.20 21.83
CA GLY A 669 -12.71 -32.09 21.05
C GLY A 669 -13.74 -33.20 21.36
N CYS A 670 -14.37 -33.77 20.33
CA CYS A 670 -15.38 -34.82 20.52
C CYS A 670 -14.87 -36.03 21.33
N ARG A 671 -13.58 -36.37 21.22
CA ARG A 671 -12.98 -37.50 21.96
C ARG A 671 -13.04 -37.26 23.47
N LEU A 672 -12.82 -36.01 23.88
CA LEU A 672 -12.93 -35.61 25.27
C LEU A 672 -14.39 -35.65 25.74
N GLY A 673 -15.31 -35.16 24.91
CA GLY A 673 -16.75 -35.23 25.17
C GLY A 673 -17.30 -36.66 25.25
N ILE A 674 -16.71 -37.62 24.51
CA ILE A 674 -17.10 -39.04 24.57
C ILE A 674 -16.58 -39.70 25.85
N THR A 675 -15.34 -39.41 26.25
CA THR A 675 -14.78 -40.00 27.48
C THR A 675 -15.31 -39.37 28.77
N TYR A 676 -15.69 -38.09 28.71
CA TYR A 676 -16.22 -37.30 29.82
C TYR A 676 -17.53 -36.61 29.37
N PRO A 677 -18.62 -37.38 29.17
CA PRO A 677 -19.90 -36.85 28.69
C PRO A 677 -20.45 -35.73 29.57
N GLU A 678 -20.17 -35.75 30.87
CA GLU A 678 -20.58 -34.72 31.82
C GLU A 678 -20.14 -33.29 31.41
N ILE A 679 -19.03 -33.14 30.68
CA ILE A 679 -18.58 -31.84 30.17
C ILE A 679 -19.55 -31.33 29.10
N SER A 680 -19.88 -32.17 28.11
CA SER A 680 -20.78 -31.81 27.03
C SER A 680 -22.22 -31.61 27.53
N GLU A 681 -22.66 -32.41 28.51
CA GLU A 681 -23.94 -32.26 29.18
C GLU A 681 -24.07 -30.90 29.89
N MET A 682 -23.05 -30.49 30.64
CA MET A 682 -23.02 -29.20 31.32
C MET A 682 -23.06 -28.04 30.32
N GLN A 683 -22.25 -28.11 29.26
CA GLN A 683 -22.25 -27.06 28.22
C GLN A 683 -23.61 -26.98 27.51
N ALA A 684 -24.19 -28.12 27.12
CA ALA A 684 -25.51 -28.16 26.50
C ALA A 684 -26.58 -27.56 27.42
N ARG A 685 -26.55 -27.90 28.71
CA ARG A 685 -27.47 -27.34 29.71
C ARG A 685 -27.32 -25.83 29.81
N ALA A 686 -26.11 -25.31 29.99
CA ALA A 686 -25.86 -23.88 30.07
C ALA A 686 -26.36 -23.13 28.81
N ILE A 687 -26.13 -23.69 27.62
CA ILE A 687 -26.60 -23.13 26.33
C ILE A 687 -28.13 -23.07 26.30
N PHE A 688 -28.82 -24.19 26.56
CA PHE A 688 -30.26 -24.27 26.40
C PHE A 688 -31.03 -23.57 27.53
N GLU A 689 -30.51 -23.54 28.76
CA GLU A 689 -31.08 -22.74 29.84
C GLU A 689 -31.01 -21.25 29.53
N ALA A 690 -29.83 -20.75 29.11
CA ALA A 690 -29.66 -19.36 28.69
C ALA A 690 -30.63 -18.98 27.56
N ALA A 691 -30.76 -19.84 26.56
CA ALA A 691 -31.68 -19.64 25.44
C ALA A 691 -33.15 -19.62 25.91
N CYS A 692 -33.55 -20.54 26.80
CA CYS A 692 -34.91 -20.60 27.32
C CYS A 692 -35.27 -19.39 28.19
N ASP A 693 -34.35 -18.95 29.05
CA ASP A 693 -34.57 -17.79 29.93
C ASP A 693 -34.78 -16.51 29.12
N LEU A 694 -33.98 -16.31 28.07
CA LEU A 694 -34.14 -15.19 27.15
C LEU A 694 -35.38 -15.30 26.26
N ALA A 695 -35.72 -16.49 25.79
CA ALA A 695 -36.94 -16.71 25.02
C ALA A 695 -38.20 -16.40 25.85
N ARG A 696 -38.22 -16.76 27.14
CA ARG A 696 -39.30 -16.36 28.07
C ARG A 696 -39.35 -14.84 28.29
N ALA A 697 -38.20 -14.17 28.25
CA ALA A 697 -38.10 -12.72 28.32
C ALA A 697 -38.43 -12.00 26.99
N GLY A 698 -38.74 -12.74 25.91
CA GLY A 698 -39.18 -12.20 24.62
C GLY A 698 -38.07 -11.99 23.58
N THR A 699 -36.81 -12.35 23.88
CA THR A 699 -35.71 -12.33 22.92
C THR A 699 -35.81 -13.51 21.96
N ARG A 700 -35.55 -13.29 20.66
CA ARG A 700 -35.53 -14.36 19.65
C ARG A 700 -34.15 -15.01 19.65
N VAL A 701 -34.05 -16.22 20.16
CA VAL A 701 -32.79 -16.97 20.24
C VAL A 701 -32.78 -18.11 19.23
N VAL A 702 -31.68 -18.26 18.48
CA VAL A 702 -31.47 -19.35 17.52
C VAL A 702 -30.12 -20.03 17.85
N PRO A 703 -30.09 -20.95 18.83
CA PRO A 703 -28.86 -21.62 19.23
C PRO A 703 -28.52 -22.75 18.24
N GLU A 704 -27.26 -22.82 17.83
CA GLU A 704 -26.69 -23.90 17.04
C GLU A 704 -25.52 -24.51 17.84
N VAL A 705 -25.51 -25.83 18.03
CA VAL A 705 -24.43 -26.52 18.75
C VAL A 705 -23.51 -27.22 17.77
N MET A 706 -22.21 -26.97 17.86
CA MET A 706 -21.18 -27.53 17.00
C MET A 706 -20.23 -28.43 17.80
N VAL A 707 -20.09 -29.68 17.35
CA VAL A 707 -19.16 -30.65 17.93
C VAL A 707 -17.81 -30.55 17.22
N PRO A 708 -16.71 -30.27 17.94
CA PRO A 708 -15.38 -30.16 17.33
C PRO A 708 -14.74 -31.51 17.01
N LEU A 709 -13.86 -31.52 16.00
CA LEU A 709 -12.90 -32.61 15.69
C LEU A 709 -13.49 -33.99 15.38
N VAL A 710 -14.73 -34.05 14.89
CA VAL A 710 -15.36 -35.29 14.43
C VAL A 710 -14.64 -35.84 13.19
N GLY A 711 -14.17 -37.08 13.25
CA GLY A 711 -13.61 -37.84 12.13
C GLY A 711 -14.55 -38.91 11.57
N GLU A 712 -15.49 -39.40 12.39
CA GLU A 712 -16.46 -40.43 12.01
C GLU A 712 -17.88 -40.11 12.48
N VAL A 713 -18.90 -40.58 11.74
CA VAL A 713 -20.32 -40.44 12.10
C VAL A 713 -20.66 -41.03 13.47
N GLY A 714 -19.93 -42.07 13.91
CA GLY A 714 -20.12 -42.69 15.22
C GLY A 714 -19.63 -41.83 16.39
N GLU A 715 -18.68 -40.91 16.16
CA GLU A 715 -18.24 -39.96 17.19
C GLU A 715 -19.23 -38.79 17.35
N PHE A 716 -19.99 -38.48 16.29
CA PHE A 716 -20.97 -37.40 16.30
C PHE A 716 -22.33 -37.82 16.86
N ARG A 717 -22.70 -39.09 16.69
CA ARG A 717 -23.95 -39.67 17.20
C ARG A 717 -23.81 -40.03 18.67
#